data_AF-A0A813G1F3-F1
#
_entry.id   AF-A0A813G1F3-F1
#
_cell.length_a   1.000
_cell.length_b   1.000
_cell.length_c   1.000
_cell.angle_alpha   90.00
_cell.angle_beta   90.00
_cell.angle_gamma   90.00
#
_symmetry.space_group_name_H-M   'P 1'
#
loop_
_entity.id
_entity.type
_entity.pdbx_description
1 polymer ?
#
loop_
_entity_poly.entity_id
_entity_poly.type
_entity_poly.pdbx_seq_one_letter_code
_entity_poly.pdbx_strand_id
1 'polypeptide(L)'
;MTQMTALAALRRLGAAGGILYGVICAWSGTTIPSLNLWFVSEYLRNYFEGLFSRDRSEGLLGFWRAAVLRGVTLRRVLRLEIDHQRNIRAAGGPAAVAEDPTRLWRLGLLHVASARQAARAAKKAAAAMSAETGPVLKDVVLVGGGHSHAHILLMMGMEPIPNVRVTLITRDMETPYSGMLPGHIAGHYTKQECHIDLARLGRFARCRVVHAEVIGIDTVSQRVHVRSCLDDEGGRERPSLRYDVISVDVGCSPSTVGGLSGYDLQSSGGALGQHVATVKPIDGFSAKFERLVAGIAGWQEPHDILVVGAGAGGVELVLAIQHRLWTTLERMGKPRDWARLAIVSRSARIMPGHSRSVSNLMRKVVDERGIVVHTALAAQKVVKASDGKKEMLVCVTPFPANDECRLPFDECIWCTDGAPQAWMRDLDLEKDAGGFLLVETSLQARKKGGDVLPNFFAAGDCCSIRDHPRPKAGVFAVMAGMPLSKNIRAALEGRPMVEYLPQKEFLGIIGLGSRSAVASKADVALQADWLWDLKEWIDRAWMWKYTEGLPRMSSSASGPSDVAKVAGSEALQLLAKASMRCGGCGSKVGSSVLTGAIQRLQVEQPVHRNPEVLLGLDAPDDAAVVKQKGSTGVTVHTVDFFKSIVGDPYVFGRIAALHALSDCFAMGAQAQTALALCTISLGSDEVMSEDLFQIMAGANRELVAAGCTLAGGHTTEGPEPGFGLCVTGVADDLDMLMKKGGLKPGDALILTKPLGTGCLFAGEMQQRARGQHVSAALRSMLRSNEPAAQIARLQGSRTCTDVTGFGLAGHLLEMCKASEGIAVSLWLDQVPVLDGAEALVTEGIMSSLQPANFRSRRGIANEEAVAAAFAAGSLPRYPLLFDPQTNGGLLFAVSGGQQAASALVAALAKAGEDSWHIGVVSARPSSWEDGRFLTIKASALSA
;
A
#
# COMPACT_ATOMS: atom_id res chain seq x y z
N MET A 1 41.34 44.08 3.21
CA MET A 1 40.12 44.46 2.44
C MET A 1 38.96 43.65 2.97
N THR A 2 37.95 44.32 3.51
CA THR A 2 36.92 43.79 4.43
C THR A 2 35.82 42.99 3.74
N GLN A 3 35.26 41.98 4.43
CA GLN A 3 34.19 41.06 3.96
C GLN A 3 32.95 41.75 3.35
N MET A 4 32.70 43.03 3.65
CA MET A 4 31.58 43.79 3.10
C MET A 4 31.74 44.13 1.61
N THR A 5 32.97 44.27 1.08
CA THR A 5 33.18 44.54 -0.35
C THR A 5 32.97 43.29 -1.22
N ALA A 6 33.19 42.09 -0.66
CA ALA A 6 32.94 40.83 -1.34
C ALA A 6 31.44 40.52 -1.52
N LEU A 7 30.61 40.87 -0.53
CA LEU A 7 29.15 40.67 -0.58
C LEU A 7 28.45 41.62 -1.56
N ALA A 8 28.95 42.85 -1.70
CA ALA A 8 28.44 43.80 -2.69
C ALA A 8 28.80 43.38 -4.13
N ALA A 9 29.96 42.75 -4.33
CA ALA A 9 30.36 42.19 -5.63
C ALA A 9 29.53 40.94 -6.01
N LEU A 10 29.23 40.07 -5.04
CA LEU A 10 28.44 38.85 -5.25
C LEU A 10 26.96 39.14 -5.62
N ARG A 11 26.38 40.24 -5.13
CA ARG A 11 25.02 40.66 -5.51
C ARG A 11 24.90 41.09 -6.98
N ARG A 12 25.98 41.51 -7.64
CA ARG A 12 25.97 41.90 -9.06
C ARG A 12 26.07 40.70 -10.02
N LEU A 13 26.35 39.50 -9.53
CA LEU A 13 26.63 38.29 -10.34
C LEU A 13 25.46 37.28 -10.40
N GLY A 14 24.32 37.55 -9.77
CA GLY A 14 23.14 36.67 -9.85
C GLY A 14 23.43 35.21 -9.45
N ALA A 15 22.84 34.25 -10.17
CA ALA A 15 22.96 32.80 -9.89
C ALA A 15 24.41 32.29 -9.83
N ALA A 16 25.36 32.96 -10.50
CA ALA A 16 26.79 32.64 -10.45
C ALA A 16 27.45 33.00 -9.10
N GLY A 17 26.91 33.98 -8.37
CA GLY A 17 27.39 34.33 -7.02
C GLY A 17 27.07 33.27 -5.97
N GLY A 18 25.94 32.57 -6.10
CA GLY A 18 25.58 31.44 -5.25
C GLY A 18 26.50 30.22 -5.44
N ILE A 19 26.98 30.03 -6.67
CA ILE A 19 27.94 28.97 -7.03
C ILE A 19 29.30 29.20 -6.34
N LEU A 20 29.80 30.45 -6.36
CA LEU A 20 31.09 30.77 -5.74
C LEU A 20 31.03 30.67 -4.21
N TYR A 21 29.91 31.05 -3.59
CA TYR A 21 29.71 30.97 -2.14
C TYR A 21 29.58 29.52 -1.65
N GLY A 22 28.84 28.66 -2.37
CA GLY A 22 28.73 27.24 -2.04
C GLY A 22 30.06 26.49 -2.11
N VAL A 23 30.91 26.83 -3.08
CA VAL A 23 32.27 26.27 -3.21
C VAL A 23 33.20 26.76 -2.09
N ILE A 24 33.09 28.03 -1.68
CA ILE A 24 33.87 28.58 -0.56
C ILE A 24 33.47 27.93 0.78
N CYS A 25 32.17 27.70 1.01
CA CYS A 25 31.69 27.02 2.22
C CYS A 25 32.11 25.54 2.28
N ALA A 26 32.11 24.84 1.14
CA ALA A 26 32.64 23.47 1.04
C ALA A 26 34.17 23.40 1.28
N TRP A 27 34.89 24.49 1.01
CA TRP A 27 36.33 24.60 1.27
C TRP A 27 36.65 24.94 2.74
N SER A 28 35.73 25.58 3.47
CA SER A 28 35.93 26.03 4.87
C SER A 28 35.33 25.12 5.95
N GLY A 29 34.70 24.00 5.60
CA GLY A 29 34.18 23.02 6.56
C GLY A 29 33.00 23.51 7.42
N THR A 30 32.29 24.56 7.01
CA THR A 30 31.11 25.07 7.70
C THR A 30 29.83 24.42 7.16
N THR A 31 29.00 23.88 8.06
CA THR A 31 27.73 23.22 7.75
C THR A 31 26.70 24.17 7.15
N ILE A 32 26.08 23.75 6.04
CA ILE A 32 25.00 24.46 5.36
C ILE A 32 23.67 24.15 6.08
N PRO A 33 22.85 25.15 6.46
CA PRO A 33 21.47 24.88 6.85
C PRO A 33 20.66 24.52 5.59
N SER A 34 20.13 23.30 5.58
CA SER A 34 18.98 22.84 4.78
C SER A 34 18.78 23.50 3.39
N LEU A 35 19.76 23.30 2.50
CA LEU A 35 19.50 23.46 1.07
C LEU A 35 18.64 22.29 0.60
N ASN A 36 17.51 22.62 -0.02
CA ASN A 36 16.49 21.68 -0.49
C ASN A 36 17.15 20.59 -1.35
N LEU A 37 17.18 19.33 -0.89
CA LEU A 37 17.77 18.18 -1.61
C LEU A 37 17.19 18.03 -3.03
N TRP A 38 15.97 18.54 -3.24
CA TRP A 38 15.35 18.70 -4.55
C TRP A 38 16.23 19.51 -5.52
N PHE A 39 16.72 20.67 -5.10
CA PHE A 39 17.57 21.56 -5.90
C PHE A 39 18.94 20.93 -6.18
N VAL A 40 19.56 20.26 -5.22
CA VAL A 40 20.89 19.64 -5.39
C VAL A 40 20.81 18.45 -6.36
N SER A 41 19.76 17.64 -6.28
CA SER A 41 19.53 16.50 -7.17
C SER A 41 19.25 16.92 -8.61
N GLU A 42 18.36 17.90 -8.82
CA GLU A 42 18.06 18.46 -10.14
C GLU A 42 19.27 19.20 -10.71
N TYR A 43 19.99 19.96 -9.89
CA TYR A 43 21.17 20.71 -10.29
C TYR A 43 22.33 19.80 -10.69
N LEU A 44 22.62 18.73 -9.95
CA LEU A 44 23.65 17.76 -10.32
C LEU A 44 23.26 16.97 -11.56
N ARG A 45 21.98 16.58 -11.71
CA ARG A 45 21.48 15.96 -12.95
C ARG A 45 21.65 16.90 -14.15
N ASN A 46 21.23 18.15 -14.03
CA ASN A 46 21.38 19.17 -15.08
C ASN A 46 22.86 19.49 -15.36
N TYR A 47 23.73 19.44 -14.33
CA TYR A 47 25.18 19.60 -14.43
C TYR A 47 25.85 18.44 -15.19
N PHE A 48 25.46 17.19 -14.91
CA PHE A 48 25.88 16.03 -15.70
C PHE A 48 25.30 16.07 -17.11
N GLU A 49 24.06 16.52 -17.30
CA GLU A 49 23.51 16.76 -18.63
C GLU A 49 24.31 17.83 -19.39
N GLY A 50 24.80 18.87 -18.72
CA GLY A 50 25.67 19.90 -19.29
C GLY A 50 27.06 19.39 -19.70
N LEU A 51 27.69 18.53 -18.88
CA LEU A 51 29.02 17.93 -19.13
C LEU A 51 29.10 17.12 -20.44
N PHE A 52 27.95 16.62 -20.90
CA PHE A 52 27.84 15.83 -22.13
C PHE A 52 26.98 16.53 -23.20
N SER A 53 26.85 17.86 -23.16
CA SER A 53 26.15 18.63 -24.19
C SER A 53 27.12 19.13 -25.27
N ARG A 54 26.71 19.12 -26.54
CA ARG A 54 27.53 19.62 -27.67
C ARG A 54 27.51 21.15 -27.80
N ASP A 55 26.82 21.87 -26.91
CA ASP A 55 26.40 23.25 -27.16
C ASP A 55 26.73 24.19 -25.98
N ARG A 56 27.97 24.68 -25.92
CA ARG A 56 28.34 26.12 -25.85
C ARG A 56 29.78 26.44 -25.39
N SER A 57 30.35 27.39 -26.14
CA SER A 57 31.37 28.43 -25.84
C SER A 57 32.70 28.04 -25.18
N GLU A 58 33.78 28.36 -25.91
CA GLU A 58 35.20 28.12 -25.65
C GLU A 58 35.75 28.59 -24.28
N GLY A 59 35.03 29.43 -23.52
CA GLY A 59 35.48 29.95 -22.22
C GLY A 59 35.47 28.92 -21.08
N LEU A 60 34.52 27.98 -21.05
CA LEU A 60 34.40 26.97 -19.99
C LEU A 60 35.38 25.80 -20.18
N LEU A 61 35.75 25.49 -21.43
CA LEU A 61 36.74 24.46 -21.75
C LEU A 61 38.16 24.83 -21.27
N GLY A 62 38.50 26.13 -21.30
CA GLY A 62 39.78 26.65 -20.80
C GLY A 62 39.93 26.54 -19.28
N PHE A 63 38.85 26.78 -18.52
CA PHE A 63 38.83 26.59 -17.08
C PHE A 63 38.92 25.11 -16.69
N TRP A 64 38.26 24.22 -17.44
CA TRP A 64 38.30 22.77 -17.20
C TRP A 64 39.62 22.11 -17.59
N ARG A 65 40.29 22.58 -18.66
CA ARG A 65 41.69 22.19 -18.93
C ARG A 65 42.61 22.53 -17.75
N ALA A 66 42.40 23.68 -17.11
CA ALA A 66 43.18 24.09 -15.93
C ALA A 66 42.81 23.29 -14.64
N ALA A 67 41.55 22.91 -14.45
CA ALA A 67 41.10 22.12 -13.30
C ALA A 67 41.52 20.64 -13.37
N VAL A 68 41.51 20.05 -14.57
CA VAL A 68 42.03 18.69 -14.82
C VAL A 68 43.56 18.65 -14.68
N LEU A 69 44.26 19.73 -15.03
CA LEU A 69 45.71 19.87 -14.81
C LEU A 69 46.11 20.10 -13.34
N ARG A 70 45.18 20.48 -12.44
CA ARG A 70 45.46 20.78 -11.02
C ARG A 70 44.94 19.73 -10.02
N GLY A 71 44.68 18.50 -10.47
CA GLY A 71 44.72 17.33 -9.59
C GLY A 71 43.58 17.13 -8.57
N VAL A 72 42.45 17.83 -8.70
CA VAL A 72 41.24 17.51 -7.93
C VAL A 72 40.23 16.86 -8.88
N THR A 73 40.25 15.53 -8.94
CA THR A 73 39.32 14.76 -9.78
C THR A 73 37.91 14.85 -9.18
N LEU A 74 36.90 15.16 -10.01
CA LEU A 74 35.45 15.10 -9.70
C LEU A 74 35.04 13.81 -8.95
N ARG A 75 35.75 12.72 -9.24
CA ARG A 75 35.70 11.42 -8.54
C ARG A 75 35.88 11.54 -7.02
N ARG A 76 36.75 12.43 -6.54
CA ARG A 76 37.07 12.62 -5.12
C ARG A 76 35.96 13.37 -4.40
N VAL A 77 35.35 14.36 -5.05
CA VAL A 77 34.22 15.15 -4.50
C VAL A 77 32.96 14.30 -4.39
N LEU A 78 32.61 13.55 -5.45
CA LEU A 78 31.47 12.63 -5.44
C LEU A 78 31.66 11.51 -4.41
N ARG A 79 32.87 10.94 -4.32
CA ARG A 79 33.16 9.89 -3.34
C ARG A 79 33.06 10.42 -1.90
N LEU A 80 33.55 11.64 -1.63
CA LEU A 80 33.41 12.27 -0.31
C LEU A 80 31.95 12.58 0.07
N GLU A 81 31.13 13.05 -0.86
CA GLU A 81 29.70 13.30 -0.59
C GLU A 81 28.93 11.97 -0.41
N ILE A 82 29.20 10.97 -1.24
CA ILE A 82 28.60 9.63 -1.12
C ILE A 82 29.00 8.98 0.22
N ASP A 83 30.27 9.07 0.61
CA ASP A 83 30.77 8.55 1.88
C ASP A 83 30.20 9.33 3.07
N HIS A 84 30.02 10.66 2.95
CA HIS A 84 29.36 11.49 3.95
C HIS A 84 27.89 11.08 4.17
N GLN A 85 27.14 10.87 3.09
CA GLN A 85 25.75 10.40 3.15
C GLN A 85 25.64 8.97 3.70
N ARG A 86 26.60 8.08 3.37
CA ARG A 86 26.68 6.73 3.96
C ARG A 86 26.93 6.80 5.47
N ASN A 87 27.82 7.68 5.92
CA ASN A 87 28.15 7.85 7.34
C ASN A 87 27.01 8.46 8.16
N ILE A 88 26.28 9.44 7.62
CA ILE A 88 25.08 10.01 8.29
C ILE A 88 24.01 8.93 8.50
N ARG A 89 23.90 7.98 7.57
CA ARG A 89 22.91 6.88 7.65
C ARG A 89 23.35 5.77 8.61
N ALA A 90 24.64 5.43 8.65
CA ALA A 90 25.19 4.50 9.64
C ALA A 90 25.02 5.02 11.08
N ALA A 91 24.90 6.34 11.26
CA ALA A 91 24.70 7.01 12.54
C ALA A 91 23.22 7.27 12.92
N GLY A 92 22.24 6.68 12.23
CA GLY A 92 20.81 6.82 12.60
C GLY A 92 20.12 8.10 12.07
N GLY A 93 20.72 8.78 11.09
CA GLY A 93 20.14 9.93 10.40
C GLY A 93 20.54 11.29 10.98
N PRO A 94 20.16 12.42 10.32
CA PRO A 94 20.61 13.76 10.68
C PRO A 94 20.13 14.27 12.05
N ALA A 95 19.21 13.56 12.70
CA ALA A 95 18.69 13.93 14.03
C ALA A 95 19.73 13.79 15.14
N ALA A 96 20.78 12.99 14.95
CA ALA A 96 21.82 12.76 15.97
C ALA A 96 22.90 13.87 16.05
N VAL A 97 22.88 14.88 15.17
CA VAL A 97 23.97 15.89 15.05
C VAL A 97 23.53 17.31 15.44
N ALA A 98 22.35 17.49 16.02
CA ALA A 98 21.80 18.80 16.36
C ALA A 98 21.56 18.99 17.86
N GLU A 99 22.64 19.05 18.66
CA GLU A 99 22.60 19.49 20.06
C GLU A 99 23.64 20.63 20.29
N ASP A 100 23.36 21.85 19.81
CA ASP A 100 23.89 23.08 20.44
C ASP A 100 23.05 24.31 20.00
N PRO A 101 22.13 24.81 20.85
CA PRO A 101 21.25 25.94 20.52
C PRO A 101 21.92 27.33 20.52
N THR A 102 23.19 27.47 20.90
CA THR A 102 23.76 28.79 21.22
C THR A 102 24.42 29.54 20.06
N ARG A 103 24.52 28.95 18.85
CA ARG A 103 25.19 29.59 17.70
C ARG A 103 24.32 30.46 16.77
N LEU A 104 23.01 30.59 17.01
CA LEU A 104 22.09 31.25 16.07
C LEU A 104 21.74 32.73 16.36
N TRP A 105 22.30 33.36 17.40
CA TRP A 105 21.91 34.71 17.83
C TRP A 105 22.78 35.88 17.32
N ARG A 106 23.61 35.67 16.30
CA ARG A 106 24.35 36.76 15.63
C ARG A 106 24.11 36.74 14.13
N LEU A 107 23.02 37.37 13.67
CA LEU A 107 22.85 37.96 12.33
C LEU A 107 21.46 38.60 12.22
N GLY A 108 21.24 39.68 12.97
CA GLY A 108 20.08 40.54 12.80
C GLY A 108 20.23 41.36 11.52
N LEU A 109 19.52 40.98 10.45
CA LEU A 109 19.12 41.86 9.31
C LEU A 109 18.18 41.16 8.27
N LEU A 110 17.37 40.17 8.69
CA LEU A 110 16.45 39.42 7.81
C LEU A 110 14.94 39.61 8.11
N HIS A 111 14.54 40.68 8.79
CA HIS A 111 13.21 40.80 9.38
C HIS A 111 12.04 41.19 8.45
N VAL A 112 12.27 41.53 7.17
CA VAL A 112 11.16 41.94 6.26
C VAL A 112 10.84 40.87 5.20
N ALA A 113 11.82 40.04 4.80
CA ALA A 113 11.61 38.93 3.87
C ALA A 113 11.03 37.69 4.58
N SER A 114 11.42 37.44 5.84
CA SER A 114 10.90 36.33 6.64
C SER A 114 9.43 36.52 7.00
N ALA A 115 8.97 37.75 7.26
CA ALA A 115 7.57 38.04 7.59
C ALA A 115 6.63 37.78 6.40
N ARG A 116 7.03 38.10 5.17
CA ARG A 116 6.23 37.80 3.96
C ARG A 116 6.22 36.32 3.62
N GLN A 117 7.34 35.61 3.78
CA GLN A 117 7.39 34.15 3.61
C GLN A 117 6.60 33.42 4.70
N ALA A 118 6.71 33.86 5.95
CA ALA A 118 5.93 33.34 7.08
C ALA A 118 4.44 33.64 6.92
N ALA A 119 4.05 34.83 6.45
CA ALA A 119 2.66 35.16 6.14
C ALA A 119 2.12 34.35 4.95
N ARG A 120 2.93 34.08 3.92
CA ARG A 120 2.56 33.19 2.81
C ARG A 120 2.41 31.74 3.29
N ALA A 121 3.33 31.27 4.12
CA ALA A 121 3.28 29.92 4.71
C ALA A 121 2.08 29.78 5.66
N ALA A 122 1.79 30.79 6.49
CA ALA A 122 0.63 30.83 7.37
C ALA A 122 -0.69 30.90 6.59
N LYS A 123 -0.74 31.68 5.50
CA LYS A 123 -1.91 31.72 4.61
C LYS A 123 -2.10 30.40 3.85
N LYS A 124 -1.01 29.75 3.46
CA LYS A 124 -1.02 28.41 2.82
C LYS A 124 -1.43 27.32 3.80
N ALA A 125 -1.00 27.41 5.06
CA ALA A 125 -1.41 26.54 6.16
C ALA A 125 -2.89 26.76 6.53
N ALA A 126 -3.36 28.00 6.64
CA ALA A 126 -4.76 28.32 6.89
C ALA A 126 -5.68 27.86 5.76
N ALA A 127 -5.24 27.98 4.49
CA ALA A 127 -5.95 27.42 3.34
C ALA A 127 -5.99 25.89 3.38
N ALA A 128 -4.88 25.23 3.74
CA ALA A 128 -4.81 23.78 3.93
C ALA A 128 -5.68 23.27 5.10
N MET A 129 -5.86 24.08 6.15
CA MET A 129 -6.78 23.81 7.26
C MET A 129 -8.26 24.03 6.86
N SER A 130 -8.56 25.08 6.08
CA SER A 130 -9.94 25.29 5.55
C SER A 130 -10.34 24.23 4.51
N ALA A 131 -9.35 23.63 3.83
CA ALA A 131 -9.56 22.52 2.91
C ALA A 131 -9.89 21.20 3.64
N GLU A 132 -9.64 21.07 4.96
CA GLU A 132 -9.99 19.87 5.73
C GLU A 132 -11.48 19.79 6.10
N THR A 133 -12.19 20.92 6.11
CA THR A 133 -13.57 20.99 6.62
C THR A 133 -14.57 21.62 5.65
N GLY A 134 -14.11 22.01 4.46
CA GLY A 134 -14.98 22.55 3.40
C GLY A 134 -15.75 21.46 2.65
N PRO A 135 -16.90 21.79 2.03
CA PRO A 135 -17.68 20.83 1.24
C PRO A 135 -16.88 20.31 0.04
N VAL A 136 -17.02 19.03 -0.28
CA VAL A 136 -16.44 18.47 -1.51
C VAL A 136 -17.29 18.88 -2.71
N LEU A 137 -16.70 19.58 -3.68
CA LEU A 137 -17.37 20.09 -4.87
C LEU A 137 -17.01 19.33 -6.14
N LYS A 138 -15.77 18.84 -6.26
CA LYS A 138 -15.29 18.09 -7.43
C LYS A 138 -14.49 16.84 -7.05
N ASP A 139 -14.61 15.80 -7.86
CA ASP A 139 -13.88 14.54 -7.79
C ASP A 139 -12.81 14.45 -8.88
N VAL A 140 -11.56 14.22 -8.45
CA VAL A 140 -10.45 13.83 -9.33
C VAL A 140 -10.19 12.35 -9.17
N VAL A 141 -10.27 11.58 -10.26
CA VAL A 141 -9.97 10.15 -10.28
C VAL A 141 -8.63 9.89 -10.97
N LEU A 142 -7.70 9.28 -10.24
CA LEU A 142 -6.41 8.80 -10.71
C LEU A 142 -6.52 7.29 -10.93
N VAL A 143 -6.41 6.84 -12.18
CA VAL A 143 -6.45 5.42 -12.56
C VAL A 143 -5.02 4.88 -12.66
N GLY A 144 -4.66 4.00 -11.74
CA GLY A 144 -3.32 3.40 -11.61
C GLY A 144 -2.37 4.24 -10.77
N GLY A 145 -1.49 3.60 -9.99
CA GLY A 145 -0.46 4.27 -9.19
C GLY A 145 0.88 4.39 -9.91
N GLY A 146 0.89 4.74 -11.20
CA GLY A 146 2.14 4.94 -11.94
C GLY A 146 2.96 6.14 -11.43
N HIS A 147 4.13 6.35 -12.03
CA HIS A 147 5.12 7.31 -11.55
C HIS A 147 4.62 8.76 -11.63
N SER A 148 3.80 9.10 -12.64
CA SER A 148 3.19 10.43 -12.75
C SER A 148 2.12 10.64 -11.69
N HIS A 149 1.30 9.62 -11.41
CA HIS A 149 0.30 9.69 -10.35
C HIS A 149 0.91 9.71 -8.94
N ALA A 150 1.98 8.96 -8.69
CA ALA A 150 2.73 9.06 -7.43
C ALA A 150 3.24 10.51 -7.21
N HIS A 151 3.68 11.17 -8.28
CA HIS A 151 4.05 12.58 -8.23
C HIS A 151 2.86 13.50 -7.93
N ILE A 152 1.69 13.27 -8.54
CA ILE A 152 0.47 14.03 -8.21
C ILE A 152 0.11 13.87 -6.74
N LEU A 153 0.13 12.67 -6.19
CA LEU A 153 -0.20 12.43 -4.78
C LEU A 153 0.76 13.19 -3.85
N LEU A 154 2.07 13.17 -4.15
CA LEU A 154 3.05 13.96 -3.42
C LEU A 154 2.70 15.47 -3.48
N MET A 155 2.39 15.99 -4.67
CA MET A 155 2.03 17.39 -4.83
C MET A 155 0.72 17.77 -4.14
N MET A 156 -0.29 16.89 -4.15
CA MET A 156 -1.57 17.10 -3.47
C MET A 156 -1.42 17.05 -1.95
N GLY A 157 -0.54 16.21 -1.40
CA GLY A 157 -0.24 16.22 0.03
C GLY A 157 0.54 17.46 0.48
N MET A 158 1.41 17.99 -0.39
CA MET A 158 2.14 19.24 -0.12
C MET A 158 1.28 20.50 -0.30
N GLU A 159 0.36 20.49 -1.28
CA GLU A 159 -0.51 21.61 -1.63
C GLU A 159 -1.88 21.10 -2.07
N PRO A 160 -2.78 20.78 -1.11
CA PRO A 160 -4.14 20.35 -1.42
C PRO A 160 -4.89 21.41 -2.23
N ILE A 161 -5.83 20.97 -3.07
CA ILE A 161 -6.79 21.86 -3.73
C ILE A 161 -8.04 21.93 -2.84
N PRO A 162 -8.45 23.11 -2.35
CA PRO A 162 -9.67 23.24 -1.57
C PRO A 162 -10.88 22.68 -2.31
N ASN A 163 -11.80 22.04 -1.57
CA ASN A 163 -13.07 21.52 -2.10
C ASN A 163 -12.94 20.45 -3.20
N VAL A 164 -11.76 19.85 -3.37
CA VAL A 164 -11.52 18.78 -4.33
C VAL A 164 -11.16 17.50 -3.59
N ARG A 165 -11.87 16.41 -3.91
CA ARG A 165 -11.53 15.07 -3.44
C ARG A 165 -10.71 14.35 -4.50
N VAL A 166 -9.58 13.78 -4.10
CA VAL A 166 -8.74 12.95 -4.96
C VAL A 166 -9.01 11.48 -4.63
N THR A 167 -9.22 10.67 -5.67
CA THR A 167 -9.44 9.22 -5.57
C THR A 167 -8.40 8.49 -6.41
N LEU A 168 -7.65 7.57 -5.82
CA LEU A 168 -6.76 6.66 -6.53
C LEU A 168 -7.43 5.30 -6.66
N ILE A 169 -7.66 4.84 -7.89
CA ILE A 169 -8.09 3.47 -8.19
C ILE A 169 -6.85 2.69 -8.59
N THR A 170 -6.49 1.66 -7.82
CA THR A 170 -5.32 0.83 -8.11
C THR A 170 -5.57 -0.64 -7.80
N ARG A 171 -5.07 -1.52 -8.67
CA ARG A 171 -5.03 -2.97 -8.44
C ARG A 171 -3.92 -3.35 -7.48
N ASP A 172 -2.75 -2.73 -7.65
CA ASP A 172 -1.55 -3.05 -6.88
C ASP A 172 -1.36 -1.94 -5.82
N MET A 173 -1.24 -2.31 -4.54
CA MET A 173 -1.01 -1.35 -3.44
C MET A 173 0.43 -0.86 -3.35
N GLU A 174 1.33 -1.54 -4.04
CA GLU A 174 2.74 -1.19 -4.15
C GLU A 174 3.08 -1.03 -5.63
N THR A 175 3.63 0.12 -6.01
CA THR A 175 4.04 0.36 -7.40
C THR A 175 5.56 0.22 -7.54
N PRO A 176 6.06 -0.63 -8.45
CA PRO A 176 7.49 -0.84 -8.63
C PRO A 176 8.15 0.33 -9.35
N TYR A 177 9.29 0.79 -8.84
CA TYR A 177 10.18 1.69 -9.54
C TYR A 177 11.08 0.90 -10.50
N SER A 178 10.64 0.85 -11.77
CA SER A 178 11.27 0.04 -12.82
C SER A 178 12.78 0.26 -12.99
N GLY A 179 13.29 1.45 -12.70
CA GLY A 179 14.72 1.77 -12.78
C GLY A 179 15.59 0.98 -11.81
N MET A 180 15.02 0.51 -10.69
CA MET A 180 15.73 -0.31 -9.69
C MET A 180 15.52 -1.82 -9.87
N LEU A 181 14.62 -2.25 -10.75
CA LEU A 181 14.30 -3.67 -10.93
C LEU A 181 15.55 -4.53 -11.24
N PRO A 182 16.43 -4.18 -12.20
CA PRO A 182 17.64 -4.98 -12.44
C PRO A 182 18.57 -5.05 -11.23
N GLY A 183 18.64 -3.98 -10.43
CA GLY A 183 19.40 -3.99 -9.17
C GLY A 183 18.79 -4.91 -8.12
N HIS A 184 17.46 -4.96 -8.02
CA HIS A 184 16.74 -5.90 -7.16
C HIS A 184 17.00 -7.35 -7.56
N ILE A 185 16.87 -7.67 -8.85
CA ILE A 185 17.14 -9.00 -9.42
C ILE A 185 18.59 -9.42 -9.19
N ALA A 186 19.54 -8.50 -9.34
CA ALA A 186 20.95 -8.74 -9.01
C ALA A 186 21.22 -8.95 -7.50
N GLY A 187 20.25 -8.64 -6.62
CA GLY A 187 20.36 -8.77 -5.16
C GLY A 187 20.93 -7.54 -4.45
N HIS A 188 20.95 -6.37 -5.09
CA HIS A 188 21.45 -5.11 -4.49
C HIS A 188 20.39 -4.34 -3.72
N TYR A 189 19.11 -4.61 -3.98
CA TYR A 189 17.96 -3.98 -3.32
C TYR A 189 16.97 -5.05 -2.85
N THR A 190 16.30 -4.78 -1.74
CA THR A 190 15.12 -5.51 -1.30
C THR A 190 13.88 -5.11 -2.11
N LYS A 191 12.83 -5.93 -2.11
CA LYS A 191 11.54 -5.57 -2.74
C LYS A 191 11.05 -4.21 -2.23
N GLN A 192 11.12 -3.99 -0.91
CA GLN A 192 10.64 -2.77 -0.25
C GLN A 192 11.37 -1.51 -0.70
N GLU A 193 12.70 -1.58 -0.90
CA GLU A 193 13.47 -0.44 -1.38
C GLU A 193 13.12 -0.02 -2.82
N CYS A 194 12.50 -0.91 -3.59
CA CYS A 194 12.15 -0.69 -4.99
C CYS A 194 10.66 -0.38 -5.24
N HIS A 195 9.82 -0.35 -4.19
CA HIS A 195 8.38 -0.13 -4.34
C HIS A 195 7.93 1.09 -3.57
N ILE A 196 6.99 1.84 -4.16
CA ILE A 196 6.29 2.91 -3.45
C ILE A 196 4.99 2.33 -2.89
N ASP A 197 4.80 2.46 -1.58
CA ASP A 197 3.54 2.13 -0.92
C ASP A 197 2.49 3.21 -1.23
N LEU A 198 1.52 2.86 -2.07
CA LEU A 198 0.48 3.77 -2.52
C LEU A 198 -0.56 4.06 -1.45
N ALA A 199 -0.77 3.15 -0.48
CA ALA A 199 -1.66 3.41 0.64
C ALA A 199 -1.05 4.50 1.53
N ARG A 200 0.25 4.38 1.85
CA ARG A 200 0.98 5.38 2.63
C ARG A 200 1.02 6.74 1.93
N LEU A 201 1.35 6.75 0.63
CA LEU A 201 1.39 7.98 -0.16
C LEU A 201 -0.01 8.59 -0.34
N GLY A 202 -1.02 7.75 -0.54
CA GLY A 202 -2.42 8.16 -0.58
C GLY A 202 -2.87 8.82 0.72
N ARG A 203 -2.52 8.23 1.87
CA ARG A 203 -2.79 8.82 3.19
C ARG A 203 -2.13 10.18 3.37
N PHE A 204 -0.87 10.33 2.94
CA PHE A 204 -0.19 11.64 2.92
C PHE A 204 -0.91 12.65 2.04
N ALA A 205 -1.41 12.22 0.89
CA ALA A 205 -2.16 13.06 -0.05
C ALA A 205 -3.62 13.33 0.36
N ARG A 206 -4.11 12.74 1.46
CA ARG A 206 -5.54 12.72 1.84
C ARG A 206 -6.43 12.19 0.71
N CYS A 207 -5.89 11.22 -0.04
CA CYS A 207 -6.52 10.60 -1.18
C CYS A 207 -7.39 9.43 -0.73
N ARG A 208 -8.58 9.30 -1.31
CA ARG A 208 -9.41 8.09 -1.22
C ARG A 208 -8.75 6.99 -2.06
N VAL A 209 -8.21 5.97 -1.41
CA VAL A 209 -7.64 4.80 -2.11
C VAL A 209 -8.72 3.74 -2.29
N VAL A 210 -8.95 3.34 -3.55
CA VAL A 210 -9.87 2.30 -3.97
C VAL A 210 -9.05 1.12 -4.50
N HIS A 211 -9.09 -0.01 -3.79
CA HIS A 211 -8.39 -1.25 -4.17
C HIS A 211 -9.23 -2.02 -5.19
N ALA A 212 -9.14 -1.61 -6.45
CA ALA A 212 -9.92 -2.16 -7.54
C ALA A 212 -9.17 -2.07 -8.86
N GLU A 213 -9.50 -2.99 -9.76
CA GLU A 213 -9.04 -2.99 -11.14
C GLU A 213 -10.05 -2.24 -12.02
N VAL A 214 -9.56 -1.31 -12.85
CA VAL A 214 -10.40 -0.66 -13.86
C VAL A 214 -10.64 -1.61 -15.02
N ILE A 215 -11.90 -1.74 -15.41
CA ILE A 215 -12.35 -2.59 -16.52
C ILE A 215 -12.98 -1.79 -17.67
N GLY A 216 -13.21 -0.49 -17.48
CA GLY A 216 -13.72 0.40 -18.52
C GLY A 216 -13.91 1.83 -18.01
N ILE A 217 -13.99 2.79 -18.93
CA ILE A 217 -14.28 4.20 -18.62
C ILE A 217 -15.33 4.70 -19.63
N ASP A 218 -16.46 5.18 -19.12
CA ASP A 218 -17.47 5.87 -19.91
C ASP A 218 -17.19 7.39 -19.86
N THR A 219 -16.79 7.94 -21.00
CA THR A 219 -16.47 9.38 -21.13
C THR A 219 -17.69 10.27 -21.31
N VAL A 220 -18.85 9.70 -21.62
CA VAL A 220 -20.12 10.40 -21.80
C VAL A 220 -20.80 10.57 -20.44
N SER A 221 -20.95 9.49 -19.69
CA SER A 221 -21.52 9.53 -18.34
C SER A 221 -20.51 9.90 -17.25
N GLN A 222 -19.23 10.02 -17.60
CA GLN A 222 -18.12 10.31 -16.69
C GLN A 222 -18.01 9.31 -15.53
N ARG A 223 -18.03 8.01 -15.86
CA ARG A 223 -17.94 6.93 -14.86
C ARG A 223 -16.81 5.94 -15.17
N VAL A 224 -16.19 5.43 -14.11
CA VAL A 224 -15.15 4.39 -14.17
C VAL A 224 -15.74 3.07 -13.69
N HIS A 225 -15.76 2.07 -14.57
CA HIS A 225 -16.17 0.71 -14.24
C HIS A 225 -15.01 -0.04 -13.61
N VAL A 226 -15.28 -0.68 -12.48
CA VAL A 226 -14.24 -1.30 -11.65
C VAL A 226 -14.66 -2.66 -11.12
N ARG A 227 -13.65 -3.49 -10.89
CA ARG A 227 -13.76 -4.79 -10.23
C ARG A 227 -12.97 -4.76 -8.92
N SER A 228 -13.59 -5.18 -7.83
CA SER A 228 -12.97 -5.19 -6.50
C SER A 228 -11.80 -6.17 -6.43
N CYS A 229 -10.66 -5.74 -5.88
CA CYS A 229 -9.50 -6.60 -5.56
C CYS A 229 -9.54 -7.16 -4.13
N LEU A 230 -10.63 -6.89 -3.41
CA LEU A 230 -10.89 -7.35 -2.04
C LEU A 230 -11.86 -8.53 -1.98
N ASP A 231 -12.44 -8.92 -3.12
CA ASP A 231 -13.27 -10.12 -3.24
C ASP A 231 -12.41 -11.35 -3.58
N ASP A 232 -13.00 -12.56 -3.54
CA ASP A 232 -12.33 -13.83 -3.87
C ASP A 232 -11.75 -13.86 -5.31
N GLU A 233 -10.97 -14.90 -5.62
CA GLU A 233 -10.19 -15.00 -6.86
C GLU A 233 -10.99 -14.63 -8.13
N GLY A 234 -10.41 -13.72 -8.92
CA GLY A 234 -11.01 -13.19 -10.15
C GLY A 234 -11.69 -11.82 -9.98
N GLY A 235 -12.02 -11.43 -8.73
CA GLY A 235 -12.66 -10.16 -8.37
C GLY A 235 -14.12 -10.06 -8.81
N ARG A 236 -14.93 -9.23 -8.12
CA ARG A 236 -16.33 -8.98 -8.50
C ARG A 236 -16.55 -7.54 -8.93
N GLU A 237 -17.33 -7.35 -9.98
CA GLU A 237 -17.76 -6.02 -10.39
C GLU A 237 -18.55 -5.34 -9.26
N ARG A 238 -18.34 -4.05 -9.13
CA ARG A 238 -19.01 -3.19 -8.16
C ARG A 238 -19.52 -1.94 -8.88
N PRO A 239 -20.39 -1.13 -8.26
CA PRO A 239 -20.88 0.08 -8.91
C PRO A 239 -19.74 0.98 -9.38
N SER A 240 -19.91 1.58 -10.56
CA SER A 240 -18.92 2.45 -11.16
C SER A 240 -18.73 3.73 -10.33
N LEU A 241 -17.60 4.40 -10.49
CA LEU A 241 -17.24 5.62 -9.75
C LEU A 241 -17.36 6.85 -10.66
N ARG A 242 -18.04 7.92 -10.21
CA ARG A 242 -18.07 9.20 -10.95
C ARG A 242 -16.72 9.91 -10.91
N TYR A 243 -16.48 10.78 -11.89
CA TYR A 243 -15.35 11.70 -11.88
C TYR A 243 -15.70 13.05 -12.53
N ASP A 244 -15.14 14.14 -12.02
CA ASP A 244 -15.15 15.44 -12.71
C ASP A 244 -13.91 15.58 -13.61
N VAL A 245 -12.75 15.11 -13.11
CA VAL A 245 -11.48 15.03 -13.85
C VAL A 245 -10.89 13.65 -13.67
N ILE A 246 -10.39 13.05 -14.75
CA ILE A 246 -9.75 11.73 -14.73
C ILE A 246 -8.35 11.79 -15.32
N SER A 247 -7.44 11.01 -14.75
CA SER A 247 -6.11 10.78 -15.30
C SER A 247 -5.77 9.30 -15.29
N VAL A 248 -5.11 8.81 -16.34
CA VAL A 248 -4.72 7.39 -16.50
C VAL A 248 -3.19 7.24 -16.51
N ASP A 249 -2.65 6.41 -15.61
CA ASP A 249 -1.22 6.09 -15.49
C ASP A 249 -1.06 4.64 -14.98
N VAL A 250 -1.47 3.68 -15.80
CA VAL A 250 -1.53 2.24 -15.49
C VAL A 250 -0.37 1.43 -16.09
N GLY A 251 0.62 2.10 -16.64
CA GLY A 251 1.73 1.44 -17.34
C GLY A 251 1.27 0.67 -18.59
N CYS A 252 1.91 -0.47 -18.85
CA CYS A 252 1.61 -1.34 -19.99
C CYS A 252 1.55 -2.81 -19.59
N SER A 253 0.88 -3.61 -20.43
CA SER A 253 0.75 -5.07 -20.33
C SER A 253 1.76 -5.77 -21.23
N PRO A 254 2.00 -7.09 -21.06
CA PRO A 254 2.72 -7.90 -22.04
C PRO A 254 2.18 -7.70 -23.46
N SER A 255 3.07 -7.49 -24.44
CA SER A 255 2.66 -7.48 -25.84
C SER A 255 2.50 -8.89 -26.40
N THR A 256 1.59 -9.01 -27.37
CA THR A 256 1.54 -10.11 -28.33
C THR A 256 2.42 -9.76 -29.53
N VAL A 257 3.45 -10.56 -29.81
CA VAL A 257 4.29 -10.44 -31.02
C VAL A 257 4.02 -11.65 -31.91
N GLY A 258 3.54 -11.43 -33.14
CA GLY A 258 3.26 -12.53 -34.08
C GLY A 258 2.14 -13.49 -33.65
N GLY A 259 1.20 -13.03 -32.82
CA GLY A 259 0.16 -13.89 -32.22
C GLY A 259 0.57 -14.59 -30.93
N LEU A 260 1.82 -14.44 -30.49
CA LEU A 260 2.34 -14.98 -29.23
C LEU A 260 2.54 -13.85 -28.21
N SER A 261 1.80 -13.85 -27.10
CA SER A 261 2.19 -13.05 -25.95
C SER A 261 2.80 -13.95 -24.87
N GLY A 262 3.80 -13.44 -24.15
CA GLY A 262 4.32 -14.14 -22.98
C GLY A 262 3.23 -14.34 -21.91
N TYR A 263 2.18 -13.52 -21.92
CA TYR A 263 1.01 -13.68 -21.06
C TYR A 263 0.15 -14.87 -21.49
N ASP A 264 -0.16 -15.03 -22.77
CA ASP A 264 -0.97 -16.15 -23.27
C ASP A 264 -0.25 -17.47 -22.97
N LEU A 265 1.07 -17.51 -23.18
CA LEU A 265 1.90 -18.65 -22.78
C LEU A 265 1.84 -18.92 -21.28
N GLN A 266 1.98 -17.89 -20.45
CA GLN A 266 1.92 -18.00 -18.99
C GLN A 266 0.53 -18.41 -18.47
N SER A 267 -0.54 -17.89 -19.06
CA SER A 267 -1.94 -18.06 -18.63
C SER A 267 -2.57 -19.35 -19.17
N SER A 268 -1.94 -20.02 -20.13
CA SER A 268 -2.44 -21.26 -20.75
C SER A 268 -2.60 -22.43 -19.77
N GLY A 269 -2.03 -22.37 -18.57
CA GLY A 269 -2.17 -23.39 -17.50
C GLY A 269 -1.63 -24.79 -17.82
N GLY A 270 -1.36 -25.09 -19.09
CA GLY A 270 -0.75 -26.33 -19.55
C GLY A 270 0.74 -26.40 -19.25
N ALA A 271 1.31 -27.61 -19.36
CA ALA A 271 2.72 -27.91 -19.11
C ALA A 271 3.74 -27.18 -20.00
N LEU A 272 3.30 -26.29 -20.90
CA LEU A 272 4.12 -25.45 -21.80
C LEU A 272 4.27 -24.00 -21.30
N GLY A 273 3.56 -23.61 -20.24
CA GLY A 273 3.46 -22.22 -19.77
C GLY A 273 4.14 -21.94 -18.43
N GLN A 274 4.57 -22.99 -17.72
CA GLN A 274 5.12 -22.87 -16.36
C GLN A 274 6.53 -22.27 -16.35
N HIS A 275 7.28 -22.48 -17.43
CA HIS A 275 8.69 -22.05 -17.59
C HIS A 275 8.84 -20.70 -18.29
N VAL A 276 7.73 -19.96 -18.51
CA VAL A 276 7.75 -18.63 -19.12
C VAL A 276 7.37 -17.55 -18.10
N ALA A 277 8.21 -16.53 -17.97
CA ALA A 277 8.02 -15.41 -17.07
C ALA A 277 8.02 -14.07 -17.83
N THR A 278 6.89 -13.36 -17.86
CA THR A 278 6.84 -11.99 -18.40
C THR A 278 7.38 -10.97 -17.41
N VAL A 279 8.25 -10.06 -17.87
CA VAL A 279 8.84 -9.00 -17.03
C VAL A 279 7.83 -7.91 -16.68
N LYS A 280 6.85 -7.65 -17.55
CA LYS A 280 5.73 -6.73 -17.29
C LYS A 280 4.45 -7.57 -17.11
N PRO A 281 3.50 -7.23 -16.22
CA PRO A 281 3.67 -6.29 -15.12
C PRO A 281 4.78 -6.76 -14.16
N ILE A 282 5.54 -5.79 -13.61
CA ILE A 282 6.80 -6.05 -12.89
C ILE A 282 6.59 -6.86 -11.61
N ASP A 283 5.50 -6.65 -10.88
CA ASP A 283 5.27 -7.31 -9.58
C ASP A 283 5.22 -8.85 -9.71
N GLY A 284 4.63 -9.36 -10.79
CA GLY A 284 4.56 -10.80 -11.06
C GLY A 284 5.92 -11.45 -11.39
N PHE A 285 6.85 -10.68 -11.96
CA PHE A 285 8.16 -11.18 -12.37
C PHE A 285 9.08 -11.46 -11.18
N SER A 286 9.16 -10.55 -10.21
CA SER A 286 10.06 -10.70 -9.06
C SER A 286 9.79 -11.99 -8.26
N ALA A 287 8.52 -12.31 -8.02
CA ALA A 287 8.15 -13.52 -7.28
C ALA A 287 8.52 -14.81 -8.04
N LYS A 288 8.38 -14.81 -9.38
CA LYS A 288 8.81 -15.93 -10.23
C LYS A 288 10.33 -16.10 -10.20
N PHE A 289 11.06 -14.99 -10.30
CA PHE A 289 12.51 -15.02 -10.28
C PHE A 289 13.06 -15.53 -8.93
N GLU A 290 12.49 -15.13 -7.80
CA GLU A 290 12.91 -15.67 -6.50
C GLU A 290 12.63 -17.18 -6.38
N ARG A 291 11.56 -17.70 -6.99
CA ARG A 291 11.34 -19.16 -7.08
C ARG A 291 12.42 -19.86 -7.90
N LEU A 292 12.83 -19.28 -9.03
CA LEU A 292 13.94 -19.79 -9.81
C LEU A 292 15.22 -19.86 -8.98
N VAL A 293 15.55 -18.78 -8.25
CA VAL A 293 16.74 -18.74 -7.39
C VAL A 293 16.66 -19.75 -6.26
N ALA A 294 15.50 -19.92 -5.61
CA ALA A 294 15.30 -20.92 -4.56
C ALA A 294 15.43 -22.36 -5.08
N GLY A 295 15.06 -22.61 -6.34
CA GLY A 295 15.13 -23.93 -6.98
C GLY A 295 16.55 -24.41 -7.32
N ILE A 296 17.55 -23.53 -7.35
CA ILE A 296 18.94 -23.85 -7.74
C ILE A 296 19.54 -25.01 -6.94
N ALA A 297 19.18 -25.12 -5.65
CA ALA A 297 19.64 -26.21 -4.80
C ALA A 297 19.28 -27.59 -5.40
N GLY A 298 18.10 -27.72 -5.98
CA GLY A 298 17.58 -28.96 -6.57
C GLY A 298 18.12 -29.29 -7.97
N TRP A 299 18.79 -28.36 -8.66
CA TRP A 299 19.33 -28.61 -10.00
C TRP A 299 20.29 -29.81 -9.99
N GLN A 300 20.16 -30.70 -10.97
CA GLN A 300 21.04 -31.87 -11.17
C GLN A 300 21.92 -31.73 -12.42
N GLU A 301 21.56 -30.82 -13.32
CA GLU A 301 22.25 -30.56 -14.58
C GLU A 301 22.24 -29.05 -14.89
N PRO A 302 23.09 -28.58 -15.83
CA PRO A 302 23.08 -27.19 -16.26
C PRO A 302 21.71 -26.75 -16.79
N HIS A 303 21.27 -25.58 -16.35
CA HIS A 303 20.02 -24.95 -16.74
C HIS A 303 20.24 -23.84 -17.77
N ASP A 304 19.47 -23.91 -18.85
CA ASP A 304 19.45 -22.97 -19.97
C ASP A 304 18.36 -21.90 -19.73
N ILE A 305 18.78 -20.65 -19.60
CA ILE A 305 17.91 -19.51 -19.32
C ILE A 305 17.92 -18.57 -20.52
N LEU A 306 16.76 -18.43 -21.14
CA LEU A 306 16.56 -17.66 -22.35
C LEU A 306 15.88 -16.33 -22.06
N VAL A 307 16.45 -15.22 -22.49
CA VAL A 307 15.83 -13.89 -22.39
C VAL A 307 15.36 -13.44 -23.78
N VAL A 308 14.07 -13.21 -23.95
CA VAL A 308 13.48 -12.73 -25.20
C VAL A 308 13.32 -11.21 -25.15
N GLY A 309 14.01 -10.50 -26.05
CA GLY A 309 14.00 -9.04 -26.15
C GLY A 309 15.32 -8.41 -25.74
N ALA A 310 16.16 -8.04 -26.71
CA ALA A 310 17.46 -7.40 -26.47
C ALA A 310 17.42 -5.86 -26.52
N GLY A 311 16.38 -5.25 -25.96
CA GLY A 311 16.34 -3.81 -25.67
C GLY A 311 17.17 -3.46 -24.43
N ALA A 312 17.16 -2.19 -24.02
CA ALA A 312 17.87 -1.74 -22.81
C ALA A 312 17.51 -2.53 -21.56
N GLY A 313 16.20 -2.69 -21.29
CA GLY A 313 15.72 -3.46 -20.15
C GLY A 313 16.15 -4.94 -20.20
N GLY A 314 16.05 -5.60 -21.36
CA GLY A 314 16.39 -7.01 -21.48
C GLY A 314 17.89 -7.30 -21.38
N VAL A 315 18.74 -6.44 -21.95
CA VAL A 315 20.20 -6.56 -21.81
C VAL A 315 20.64 -6.27 -20.37
N GLU A 316 20.08 -5.24 -19.73
CA GLU A 316 20.37 -4.97 -18.30
C GLU A 316 19.92 -6.13 -17.41
N LEU A 317 18.74 -6.69 -17.70
CA LEU A 317 18.15 -7.77 -16.93
C LEU A 317 18.91 -9.09 -17.07
N VAL A 318 19.34 -9.49 -18.28
CA VAL A 318 20.13 -10.74 -18.45
C VAL A 318 21.46 -10.68 -17.70
N LEU A 319 22.10 -9.50 -17.66
CA LEU A 319 23.34 -9.28 -16.90
C LEU A 319 23.09 -9.34 -15.39
N ALA A 320 21.97 -8.79 -14.91
CA ALA A 320 21.55 -8.86 -13.52
C ALA A 320 21.22 -10.30 -13.07
N ILE A 321 20.46 -11.03 -13.89
CA ILE A 321 20.12 -12.44 -13.65
C ILE A 321 21.38 -13.28 -13.57
N GLN A 322 22.28 -13.18 -14.57
CA GLN A 322 23.53 -13.92 -14.56
C GLN A 322 24.33 -13.66 -13.29
N HIS A 323 24.47 -12.39 -12.89
CA HIS A 323 25.18 -12.03 -11.66
C HIS A 323 24.58 -12.71 -10.43
N ARG A 324 23.25 -12.65 -10.26
CA ARG A 324 22.55 -13.28 -9.14
C ARG A 324 22.74 -14.79 -9.12
N LEU A 325 22.54 -15.46 -10.26
CA LEU A 325 22.65 -16.90 -10.37
C LEU A 325 24.07 -17.38 -10.09
N TRP A 326 25.08 -16.73 -10.67
CA TRP A 326 26.47 -17.07 -10.40
C TRP A 326 26.83 -16.90 -8.93
N THR A 327 26.46 -15.77 -8.31
CA THR A 327 26.72 -15.57 -6.88
C THR A 327 26.00 -16.60 -6.01
N THR A 328 24.78 -17.02 -6.37
CA THR A 328 24.07 -18.08 -5.63
C THR A 328 24.72 -19.46 -5.82
N LEU A 329 25.07 -19.82 -7.07
CA LEU A 329 25.75 -21.08 -7.40
C LEU A 329 27.10 -21.19 -6.65
N GLU A 330 27.88 -20.12 -6.64
CA GLU A 330 29.16 -20.07 -5.92
C GLU A 330 29.01 -20.31 -4.42
N ARG A 331 28.00 -19.67 -3.78
CA ARG A 331 27.71 -19.91 -2.36
C ARG A 331 27.31 -21.35 -2.07
N MET A 332 26.71 -22.02 -3.05
CA MET A 332 26.32 -23.44 -2.97
C MET A 332 27.45 -24.39 -3.42
N GLY A 333 28.63 -23.88 -3.81
CA GLY A 333 29.73 -24.69 -4.33
C GLY A 333 29.46 -25.31 -5.71
N LYS A 334 28.46 -24.82 -6.46
CA LYS A 334 28.14 -25.27 -7.81
C LYS A 334 28.92 -24.44 -8.86
N PRO A 335 29.38 -25.04 -9.97
CA PRO A 335 30.04 -24.33 -11.06
C PRO A 335 29.14 -23.25 -11.70
N ARG A 336 29.73 -22.13 -12.15
CA ARG A 336 28.99 -21.02 -12.79
C ARG A 336 28.33 -21.40 -14.12
N ASP A 337 28.90 -22.34 -14.85
CA ASP A 337 28.42 -22.84 -16.15
C ASP A 337 27.17 -23.72 -16.04
N TRP A 338 26.70 -23.97 -14.81
CA TRP A 338 25.37 -24.52 -14.55
C TRP A 338 24.23 -23.55 -14.85
N ALA A 339 24.51 -22.23 -14.90
CA ALA A 339 23.57 -21.26 -15.42
C ALA A 339 24.06 -20.78 -16.79
N ARG A 340 23.44 -21.28 -17.86
CA ARG A 340 23.76 -20.89 -19.24
C ARG A 340 22.71 -19.89 -19.70
N LEU A 341 23.16 -18.72 -20.17
CA LEU A 341 22.25 -17.65 -20.54
C LEU A 341 22.35 -17.34 -22.03
N ALA A 342 21.20 -17.14 -22.65
CA ALA A 342 21.08 -16.65 -24.01
C ALA A 342 20.09 -15.48 -24.08
N ILE A 343 20.31 -14.56 -25.01
CA ILE A 343 19.40 -13.45 -25.29
C ILE A 343 19.04 -13.39 -26.77
N VAL A 344 17.75 -13.18 -27.06
CA VAL A 344 17.19 -13.17 -28.41
C VAL A 344 16.73 -11.77 -28.80
N SER A 345 17.09 -11.33 -30.00
CA SER A 345 16.71 -10.05 -30.59
C SER A 345 16.13 -10.25 -31.98
N ARG A 346 14.97 -9.63 -32.23
CA ARG A 346 14.42 -9.48 -33.60
C ARG A 346 15.27 -8.57 -34.49
N SER A 347 16.07 -7.69 -33.88
CA SER A 347 16.91 -6.73 -34.59
C SER A 347 18.27 -7.34 -34.92
N ALA A 348 18.93 -6.83 -35.97
CA ALA A 348 20.28 -7.25 -36.34
C ALA A 348 21.34 -6.97 -35.25
N ARG A 349 21.04 -6.07 -34.31
CA ARG A 349 21.88 -5.71 -33.15
C ARG A 349 21.07 -5.69 -31.86
N ILE A 350 21.75 -5.87 -30.73
CA ILE A 350 21.18 -5.59 -29.40
C ILE A 350 21.13 -4.07 -29.17
N MET A 351 20.29 -3.61 -28.25
CA MET A 351 20.10 -2.19 -27.95
C MET A 351 19.71 -1.36 -29.19
N PRO A 352 18.74 -1.79 -30.02
CA PRO A 352 18.46 -1.15 -31.32
C PRO A 352 18.03 0.32 -31.20
N GLY A 353 17.47 0.73 -30.05
CA GLY A 353 17.09 2.12 -29.74
C GLY A 353 18.23 3.02 -29.26
N HIS A 354 19.46 2.51 -29.09
CA HIS A 354 20.63 3.30 -28.70
C HIS A 354 21.63 3.45 -29.87
N SER A 355 22.59 4.37 -29.74
CA SER A 355 23.63 4.58 -30.75
C SER A 355 24.47 3.32 -30.99
N ARG A 356 25.18 3.28 -32.12
CA ARG A 356 26.05 2.14 -32.48
C ARG A 356 27.17 1.94 -31.45
N SER A 357 27.75 3.01 -30.94
CA SER A 357 28.78 2.98 -29.90
C SER A 357 28.31 2.24 -28.66
N VAL A 358 27.11 2.56 -28.16
CA VAL A 358 26.52 1.92 -26.97
C VAL A 358 26.21 0.45 -27.24
N SER A 359 25.61 0.16 -28.40
CA SER A 359 25.28 -1.21 -28.82
C SER A 359 26.54 -2.08 -28.92
N ASN A 360 27.63 -1.57 -29.49
CA ASN A 360 28.91 -2.28 -29.61
C ASN A 360 29.57 -2.51 -28.25
N LEU A 361 29.56 -1.50 -27.37
CA LEU A 361 30.10 -1.63 -26.02
C LEU A 361 29.32 -2.67 -25.21
N MET A 362 27.99 -2.62 -25.24
CA MET A 362 27.16 -3.62 -24.57
C MET A 362 27.35 -5.01 -25.16
N ARG A 363 27.52 -5.12 -26.49
CA ARG A 363 27.80 -6.41 -27.14
C ARG A 363 29.10 -7.01 -26.62
N LYS A 364 30.17 -6.21 -26.55
CA LYS A 364 31.44 -6.62 -25.96
C LYS A 364 31.27 -7.13 -24.52
N VAL A 365 30.52 -6.42 -23.68
CA VAL A 365 30.25 -6.85 -22.28
C VAL A 365 29.51 -8.18 -22.24
N VAL A 366 28.47 -8.35 -23.06
CA VAL A 366 27.67 -9.58 -23.10
C VAL A 366 28.51 -10.78 -23.60
N ASP A 367 29.37 -10.56 -24.60
CA ASP A 367 30.30 -11.58 -25.12
C ASP A 367 31.35 -11.96 -24.06
N GLU A 368 31.94 -10.97 -23.36
CA GLU A 368 32.90 -11.20 -22.25
C GLU A 368 32.27 -11.96 -21.07
N ARG A 369 30.96 -11.82 -20.89
CA ARG A 369 30.16 -12.55 -19.90
C ARG A 369 29.75 -13.95 -20.35
N GLY A 370 30.10 -14.37 -21.57
CA GLY A 370 29.75 -15.68 -22.11
C GLY A 370 28.25 -15.88 -22.33
N ILE A 371 27.47 -14.79 -22.47
CA ILE A 371 26.04 -14.86 -22.77
C ILE A 371 25.87 -15.02 -24.27
N VAL A 372 25.13 -16.04 -24.71
CA VAL A 372 24.90 -16.28 -26.13
C VAL A 372 23.92 -15.24 -26.68
N VAL A 373 24.26 -14.60 -27.80
CA VAL A 373 23.42 -13.57 -28.41
C VAL A 373 22.89 -14.05 -29.76
N HIS A 374 21.57 -14.16 -29.87
CA HIS A 374 20.88 -14.43 -31.12
C HIS A 374 20.25 -13.14 -31.65
N THR A 375 20.67 -12.67 -32.82
CA THR A 375 20.10 -11.48 -33.48
C THR A 375 19.36 -11.86 -34.76
N ALA A 376 18.55 -10.93 -35.27
CA ALA A 376 17.70 -11.16 -36.44
C ALA A 376 16.85 -12.45 -36.32
N LEU A 377 16.31 -12.71 -35.13
CA LEU A 377 15.40 -13.81 -34.86
C LEU A 377 14.13 -13.28 -34.19
N ALA A 378 13.00 -13.44 -34.86
CA ALA A 378 11.69 -13.09 -34.33
C ALA A 378 11.06 -14.34 -33.69
N ALA A 379 10.77 -14.27 -32.38
CA ALA A 379 10.07 -15.33 -31.66
C ALA A 379 8.65 -15.54 -32.23
N GLN A 380 8.26 -16.79 -32.43
CA GLN A 380 6.96 -17.19 -33.01
C GLN A 380 6.11 -18.01 -32.05
N LYS A 381 6.68 -19.04 -31.41
CA LYS A 381 5.96 -19.92 -30.47
C LYS A 381 6.89 -20.69 -29.55
N VAL A 382 6.34 -21.24 -28.47
CA VAL A 382 7.00 -22.22 -27.61
C VAL A 382 6.43 -23.61 -27.90
N VAL A 383 7.30 -24.60 -28.03
CA VAL A 383 6.94 -26.02 -28.27
C VAL A 383 7.72 -26.92 -27.32
N LYS A 384 7.22 -28.13 -27.06
CA LYS A 384 8.00 -29.13 -26.30
C LYS A 384 9.09 -29.71 -27.19
N ALA A 385 10.26 -29.97 -26.61
CA ALA A 385 11.29 -30.75 -27.25
C ALA A 385 10.84 -32.19 -27.51
N SER A 386 11.44 -32.84 -28.51
CA SER A 386 11.10 -34.21 -28.90
C SER A 386 11.38 -35.25 -27.82
N ASP A 387 12.28 -34.94 -26.88
CA ASP A 387 12.58 -35.78 -25.70
C ASP A 387 11.61 -35.54 -24.53
N GLY A 388 10.73 -34.54 -24.65
CA GLY A 388 9.77 -34.15 -23.62
C GLY A 388 10.36 -33.48 -22.39
N LYS A 389 11.69 -33.27 -22.33
CA LYS A 389 12.41 -32.77 -21.15
C LYS A 389 12.53 -31.25 -21.12
N LYS A 390 12.75 -30.61 -22.27
CA LYS A 390 12.90 -29.15 -22.39
C LYS A 390 11.81 -28.52 -23.23
N GLU A 391 11.65 -27.21 -23.06
CA GLU A 391 10.87 -26.39 -23.98
C GLU A 391 11.81 -25.78 -25.04
N MET A 392 11.25 -25.44 -26.20
CA MET A 392 11.98 -24.80 -27.30
C MET A 392 11.23 -23.57 -27.78
N LEU A 393 11.96 -22.45 -27.87
CA LEU A 393 11.49 -21.25 -28.53
C LEU A 393 11.73 -21.40 -30.04
N VAL A 394 10.63 -21.41 -30.80
CA VAL A 394 10.65 -21.36 -32.26
C VAL A 394 10.76 -19.89 -32.68
N CYS A 395 11.82 -19.59 -33.40
CA CYS A 395 12.13 -18.28 -33.97
C CYS A 395 12.18 -18.37 -35.50
N VAL A 396 11.98 -17.25 -36.18
CA VAL A 396 12.19 -17.15 -37.64
C VAL A 396 13.10 -15.98 -37.96
N THR A 397 13.91 -16.14 -39.00
CA THR A 397 14.66 -15.01 -39.57
C THR A 397 13.71 -14.04 -40.29
N PRO A 398 13.99 -12.73 -40.28
CA PRO A 398 13.23 -11.76 -41.06
C PRO A 398 13.20 -12.13 -42.55
N PHE A 399 12.12 -11.74 -43.23
CA PHE A 399 11.98 -11.87 -44.68
C PHE A 399 13.23 -11.34 -45.43
N PRO A 400 13.72 -12.03 -46.49
CA PRO A 400 13.08 -13.12 -47.25
C PRO A 400 13.42 -14.55 -46.83
N ALA A 401 14.37 -14.74 -45.90
CA ALA A 401 14.86 -16.08 -45.56
C ALA A 401 13.78 -16.94 -44.87
N ASN A 402 13.06 -16.38 -43.89
CA ASN A 402 12.00 -17.07 -43.13
C ASN A 402 12.42 -18.45 -42.57
N ASP A 403 13.71 -18.65 -42.33
CA ASP A 403 14.25 -19.90 -41.81
C ASP A 403 13.85 -20.06 -40.35
N GLU A 404 13.32 -21.24 -40.02
CA GLU A 404 12.97 -21.60 -38.65
C GLU A 404 14.22 -22.00 -37.86
N CYS A 405 14.39 -21.40 -36.68
CA CYS A 405 15.42 -21.71 -35.71
C CYS A 405 14.76 -22.10 -34.38
N ARG A 406 15.24 -23.16 -33.73
CA ARG A 406 14.71 -23.64 -32.44
C ARG A 406 15.76 -23.51 -31.36
N LEU A 407 15.42 -22.80 -30.28
CA LEU A 407 16.30 -22.53 -29.15
C LEU A 407 15.76 -23.24 -27.89
N PRO A 408 16.45 -24.26 -27.35
CA PRO A 408 16.02 -24.93 -26.13
C PRO A 408 16.19 -24.04 -24.90
N PHE A 409 15.32 -24.21 -23.91
CA PHE A 409 15.43 -23.54 -22.61
C PHE A 409 14.76 -24.37 -21.50
N ASP A 410 15.24 -24.16 -20.27
CA ASP A 410 14.58 -24.60 -19.03
C ASP A 410 13.77 -23.47 -18.39
N GLU A 411 14.19 -22.22 -18.60
CA GLU A 411 13.46 -21.01 -18.19
C GLU A 411 13.52 -19.94 -19.27
N CYS A 412 12.38 -19.30 -19.57
CA CYS A 412 12.29 -18.23 -20.55
C CYS A 412 11.72 -16.95 -19.94
N ILE A 413 12.51 -15.87 -19.99
CA ILE A 413 12.14 -14.54 -19.48
C ILE A 413 11.81 -13.62 -20.65
N TRP A 414 10.56 -13.17 -20.68
CA TRP A 414 10.00 -12.37 -21.77
C TRP A 414 10.05 -10.87 -21.46
N CYS A 415 10.96 -10.14 -22.10
CA CYS A 415 11.27 -8.73 -21.89
C CYS A 415 11.11 -7.90 -23.19
N THR A 416 9.96 -8.04 -23.86
CA THR A 416 9.63 -7.28 -25.09
C THR A 416 8.91 -5.96 -24.79
N ASP A 417 8.62 -5.19 -25.84
CA ASP A 417 7.81 -3.97 -25.75
C ASP A 417 6.45 -4.26 -25.08
N GLY A 418 5.85 -3.28 -24.42
CA GLY A 418 4.52 -3.43 -23.81
C GLY A 418 3.40 -3.24 -24.82
N ALA A 419 2.19 -3.64 -24.44
CA ALA A 419 0.93 -3.31 -25.09
C ALA A 419 0.04 -2.48 -24.15
N PRO A 420 -0.94 -1.71 -24.66
CA PRO A 420 -1.95 -1.06 -23.83
C PRO A 420 -2.76 -2.08 -23.01
N GLN A 421 -3.39 -1.63 -21.93
CA GLN A 421 -4.31 -2.47 -21.15
C GLN A 421 -5.52 -2.88 -21.99
N ALA A 422 -6.06 -4.08 -21.79
CA ALA A 422 -7.12 -4.63 -22.63
C ALA A 422 -8.37 -3.73 -22.70
N TRP A 423 -8.81 -3.21 -21.55
CA TRP A 423 -9.97 -2.31 -21.44
C TRP A 423 -9.79 -0.97 -22.16
N MET A 424 -8.56 -0.58 -22.51
CA MET A 424 -8.32 0.66 -23.26
C MET A 424 -8.73 0.55 -24.72
N ARG A 425 -8.77 -0.68 -25.26
CA ARG A 425 -9.06 -0.93 -26.68
C ARG A 425 -10.38 -0.29 -27.09
N ASP A 426 -11.38 -0.42 -26.23
CA ASP A 426 -12.77 -0.07 -26.51
C ASP A 426 -13.11 1.38 -26.13
N LEU A 427 -12.15 2.14 -25.56
CA LEU A 427 -12.36 3.56 -25.29
C LEU A 427 -12.57 4.33 -26.59
N ASP A 428 -13.55 5.25 -26.60
CA ASP A 428 -13.79 6.16 -27.73
C ASP A 428 -12.80 7.34 -27.77
N LEU A 429 -11.52 7.02 -27.57
CA LEU A 429 -10.40 7.95 -27.59
C LEU A 429 -9.44 7.60 -28.71
N GLU A 430 -8.75 8.62 -29.23
CA GLU A 430 -7.69 8.44 -30.21
C GLU A 430 -6.54 7.60 -29.65
N LYS A 431 -5.99 6.75 -30.51
CA LYS A 431 -4.90 5.84 -30.20
C LYS A 431 -3.83 5.92 -31.28
N ASP A 432 -2.59 5.63 -30.93
CA ASP A 432 -1.52 5.46 -31.91
C ASP A 432 -1.61 4.10 -32.62
N ALA A 433 -0.70 3.85 -33.57
CA ALA A 433 -0.66 2.59 -34.32
C ALA A 433 -0.36 1.35 -33.44
N GLY A 434 0.17 1.54 -32.22
CA GLY A 434 0.37 0.49 -31.23
C GLY A 434 -0.81 0.28 -30.28
N GLY A 435 -1.88 1.06 -30.44
CA GLY A 435 -3.08 1.02 -29.60
C GLY A 435 -2.97 1.79 -28.29
N PHE A 436 -1.89 2.54 -28.04
CA PHE A 436 -1.76 3.37 -26.85
C PHE A 436 -2.58 4.65 -27.00
N LEU A 437 -3.09 5.20 -25.89
CA LEU A 437 -3.84 6.45 -25.91
C LEU A 437 -2.99 7.59 -26.49
N LEU A 438 -3.54 8.35 -27.42
CA LEU A 438 -2.87 9.52 -27.99
C LEU A 438 -3.27 10.77 -27.20
N VAL A 439 -2.28 11.48 -26.66
CA VAL A 439 -2.48 12.71 -25.89
C VAL A 439 -1.80 13.91 -26.54
N GLU A 440 -2.34 15.10 -26.27
CA GLU A 440 -1.71 16.37 -26.67
C GLU A 440 -0.49 16.70 -25.81
N THR A 441 0.25 17.76 -26.14
CA THR A 441 1.36 18.27 -25.31
C THR A 441 0.90 18.74 -23.92
N SER A 442 -0.39 19.04 -23.75
CA SER A 442 -1.02 19.29 -22.44
C SER A 442 -1.34 18.01 -21.65
N LEU A 443 -1.03 16.83 -22.20
CA LEU A 443 -1.35 15.49 -21.67
C LEU A 443 -2.84 15.14 -21.66
N GLN A 444 -3.66 15.93 -22.35
CA GLN A 444 -5.09 15.65 -22.51
C GLN A 444 -5.34 14.62 -23.62
N ALA A 445 -6.29 13.73 -23.38
CA ALA A 445 -6.78 12.79 -24.38
C ALA A 445 -7.75 13.47 -25.36
N ARG A 446 -7.94 12.86 -26.53
CA ARG A 446 -8.85 13.34 -27.58
C ARG A 446 -9.89 12.27 -27.92
N LYS A 447 -11.13 12.69 -28.18
CA LYS A 447 -12.16 11.78 -28.75
C LYS A 447 -11.79 11.34 -30.15
N LYS A 448 -12.15 10.12 -30.52
CA LYS A 448 -11.88 9.61 -31.88
C LYS A 448 -12.52 10.51 -32.94
N GLY A 449 -11.71 11.20 -33.74
CA GLY A 449 -12.20 12.12 -34.78
C GLY A 449 -12.87 13.39 -34.23
N GLY A 450 -12.59 13.77 -32.98
CA GLY A 450 -13.23 14.89 -32.30
C GLY A 450 -12.28 15.77 -31.51
N ASP A 451 -12.85 16.51 -30.56
CA ASP A 451 -12.13 17.50 -29.76
C ASP A 451 -11.31 16.90 -28.61
N VAL A 452 -10.36 17.71 -28.12
CA VAL A 452 -9.60 17.43 -26.90
C VAL A 452 -10.57 17.41 -25.72
N LEU A 453 -10.46 16.41 -24.86
CA LEU A 453 -11.26 16.34 -23.65
C LEU A 453 -10.66 17.26 -22.57
N PRO A 454 -11.41 18.27 -22.08
CA PRO A 454 -10.90 19.22 -21.09
C PRO A 454 -10.54 18.56 -19.74
N ASN A 455 -11.13 17.40 -19.44
CA ASN A 455 -11.08 16.75 -18.15
C ASN A 455 -10.52 15.31 -18.17
N PHE A 456 -9.95 14.86 -19.29
CA PHE A 456 -9.38 13.52 -19.41
C PHE A 456 -7.88 13.62 -19.74
N PHE A 457 -7.04 13.08 -18.86
CA PHE A 457 -5.59 13.07 -19.01
C PHE A 457 -5.03 11.64 -19.05
N ALA A 458 -3.86 11.48 -19.65
CA ALA A 458 -3.08 10.24 -19.52
C ALA A 458 -1.58 10.53 -19.51
N ALA A 459 -0.82 9.70 -18.81
CA ALA A 459 0.63 9.79 -18.71
C ALA A 459 1.28 8.40 -18.57
N GLY A 460 2.61 8.38 -18.62
CA GLY A 460 3.39 7.16 -18.48
C GLY A 460 3.32 6.23 -19.69
N ASP A 461 3.57 4.94 -19.48
CA ASP A 461 3.69 3.96 -20.56
C ASP A 461 2.35 3.65 -21.26
N CYS A 462 1.21 4.13 -20.74
CA CYS A 462 -0.11 3.86 -21.29
C CYS A 462 -0.52 4.78 -22.45
N CYS A 463 0.24 5.86 -22.69
CA CYS A 463 -0.07 6.85 -23.72
C CYS A 463 1.15 7.24 -24.56
N SER A 464 0.89 7.90 -25.68
CA SER A 464 1.88 8.52 -26.57
C SER A 464 1.52 9.99 -26.75
N ILE A 465 2.53 10.87 -26.71
CA ILE A 465 2.33 12.31 -26.98
C ILE A 465 2.34 12.52 -28.48
N ARG A 466 1.30 13.17 -29.01
CA ARG A 466 1.14 13.49 -30.44
C ARG A 466 2.38 14.23 -30.94
N ASP A 467 2.83 13.86 -32.14
CA ASP A 467 4.01 14.43 -32.83
C ASP A 467 5.35 14.30 -32.07
N HIS A 468 5.33 13.66 -30.90
CA HIS A 468 6.49 13.47 -30.05
C HIS A 468 6.59 12.02 -29.52
N PRO A 469 6.60 11.01 -30.41
CA PRO A 469 6.71 9.61 -29.98
C PRO A 469 8.01 9.38 -29.21
N ARG A 470 7.90 8.71 -28.06
CA ARG A 470 9.04 8.32 -27.22
C ARG A 470 8.93 6.85 -26.84
N PRO A 471 10.08 6.16 -26.63
CA PRO A 471 10.08 4.82 -26.09
C PRO A 471 9.30 4.75 -24.77
N LYS A 472 8.64 3.63 -24.51
CA LYS A 472 7.95 3.35 -23.23
C LYS A 472 9.00 3.10 -22.15
N ALA A 473 9.50 4.18 -21.57
CA ALA A 473 10.59 4.20 -20.62
C ALA A 473 10.24 5.04 -19.39
N GLY A 474 10.63 4.55 -18.21
CA GLY A 474 10.27 5.16 -16.92
C GLY A 474 10.69 6.63 -16.77
N VAL A 475 11.73 7.08 -17.48
CA VAL A 475 12.16 8.49 -17.46
C VAL A 475 11.06 9.44 -17.93
N PHE A 476 10.33 9.09 -19.00
CA PHE A 476 9.25 9.95 -19.51
C PHE A 476 8.04 9.94 -18.58
N ALA A 477 7.73 8.78 -18.00
CA ALA A 477 6.68 8.66 -16.98
C ALA A 477 6.97 9.51 -15.73
N VAL A 478 8.23 9.57 -15.29
CA VAL A 478 8.64 10.42 -14.16
C VAL A 478 8.56 11.90 -14.52
N MET A 479 9.02 12.28 -15.71
CA MET A 479 9.09 13.68 -16.14
C MET A 479 7.71 14.28 -16.44
N ALA A 480 6.73 13.46 -16.87
CA ALA A 480 5.37 13.91 -17.12
C ALA A 480 4.59 14.29 -15.83
N GLY A 481 5.03 13.83 -14.65
CA GLY A 481 4.30 14.04 -13.40
C GLY A 481 4.08 15.51 -13.03
N MET A 482 5.09 16.36 -13.18
CA MET A 482 4.99 17.79 -12.81
C MET A 482 4.08 18.58 -13.77
N PRO A 483 4.24 18.50 -15.12
CA PRO A 483 3.28 19.08 -16.05
C PRO A 483 1.86 18.58 -15.86
N LEU A 484 1.67 17.26 -15.65
CA LEU A 484 0.36 16.66 -15.41
C LEU A 484 -0.30 17.23 -14.15
N SER A 485 0.45 17.33 -13.04
CA SER A 485 -0.05 17.94 -11.80
C SER A 485 -0.48 19.39 -11.98
N LYS A 486 0.21 20.17 -12.83
CA LYS A 486 -0.17 21.55 -13.15
C LYS A 486 -1.45 21.60 -13.99
N ASN A 487 -1.58 20.71 -14.97
CA ASN A 487 -2.70 20.71 -15.91
C ASN A 487 -3.99 20.17 -15.28
N ILE A 488 -3.93 19.17 -14.41
CA ILE A 488 -5.10 18.74 -13.61
C ILE A 488 -5.61 19.91 -12.76
N ARG A 489 -4.69 20.63 -12.09
CA ARG A 489 -5.06 21.82 -11.32
C ARG A 489 -5.64 22.92 -12.21
N ALA A 490 -5.04 23.17 -13.37
CA ALA A 490 -5.54 24.16 -14.33
C ALA A 490 -6.94 23.81 -14.83
N ALA A 491 -7.23 22.53 -15.10
CA ALA A 491 -8.56 22.06 -15.51
C ALA A 491 -9.61 22.28 -14.42
N LEU A 492 -9.27 22.06 -13.15
CA LEU A 492 -10.18 22.27 -12.02
C LEU A 492 -10.52 23.74 -11.80
N GLU A 493 -9.52 24.61 -11.99
CA GLU A 493 -9.57 26.06 -11.70
C GLU A 493 -9.89 26.93 -12.93
N GLY A 494 -10.05 26.33 -14.11
CA GLY A 494 -10.28 27.06 -15.37
C GLY A 494 -9.11 27.92 -15.82
N ARG A 495 -7.87 27.52 -15.52
CA ARG A 495 -6.64 28.24 -15.92
C ARG A 495 -6.06 27.69 -17.22
N PRO A 496 -5.22 28.47 -17.94
CA PRO A 496 -4.46 27.96 -19.08
C PRO A 496 -3.54 26.80 -18.69
N MET A 497 -3.47 25.80 -19.56
CA MET A 497 -2.60 24.63 -19.37
C MET A 497 -1.16 24.91 -19.81
N VAL A 498 -0.22 24.12 -19.28
CA VAL A 498 1.19 24.14 -19.68
C VAL A 498 1.48 23.00 -20.65
N GLU A 499 2.36 23.26 -21.63
CA GLU A 499 2.83 22.23 -22.54
C GLU A 499 3.98 21.40 -21.94
N TYR A 500 4.00 20.12 -22.27
CA TYR A 500 5.08 19.19 -21.98
C TYR A 500 5.66 18.63 -23.28
N LEU A 501 6.88 19.05 -23.59
CA LEU A 501 7.66 18.54 -24.72
C LEU A 501 8.71 17.56 -24.18
N PRO A 502 8.53 16.24 -24.37
CA PRO A 502 9.49 15.28 -23.86
C PRO A 502 10.83 15.40 -24.61
N GLN A 503 11.93 15.40 -23.85
CA GLN A 503 13.29 15.44 -24.39
C GLN A 503 13.54 14.32 -25.42
N LYS A 504 14.28 14.62 -26.48
CA LYS A 504 14.64 13.62 -27.52
C LYS A 504 15.71 12.64 -27.02
N GLU A 505 16.66 13.16 -26.26
CA GLU A 505 17.78 12.42 -25.70
C GLU A 505 17.78 12.53 -24.17
N PHE A 506 18.27 11.50 -23.49
CA PHE A 506 18.41 11.47 -22.05
C PHE A 506 19.65 10.66 -21.66
N LEU A 507 20.16 10.90 -20.45
CA LEU A 507 21.23 10.07 -19.89
C LEU A 507 20.63 8.76 -19.38
N GLY A 508 20.92 7.65 -20.05
CA GLY A 508 20.68 6.30 -19.55
C GLY A 508 21.90 5.78 -18.80
N ILE A 509 21.70 5.19 -17.62
CA ILE A 509 22.76 4.45 -16.90
C ILE A 509 22.29 3.00 -16.78
N ILE A 510 22.94 2.12 -17.53
CA ILE A 510 22.57 0.71 -17.70
C ILE A 510 23.48 -0.14 -16.81
N GLY A 511 22.91 -0.83 -15.81
CA GLY A 511 23.66 -1.70 -14.91
C GLY A 511 24.22 -2.95 -15.60
N LEU A 512 25.37 -3.42 -15.12
CA LEU A 512 26.03 -4.65 -15.60
C LEU A 512 25.90 -5.81 -14.60
N GLY A 513 24.97 -5.71 -13.66
CA GLY A 513 24.76 -6.67 -12.56
C GLY A 513 25.81 -6.58 -11.45
N SER A 514 27.09 -6.46 -11.76
CA SER A 514 28.22 -6.52 -10.80
C SER A 514 28.58 -5.18 -10.14
N ARG A 515 27.59 -4.32 -9.85
CA ARG A 515 27.81 -2.93 -9.37
C ARG A 515 28.74 -2.10 -10.27
N SER A 516 28.62 -2.29 -11.57
CA SER A 516 29.23 -1.48 -12.63
C SER A 516 28.15 -1.08 -13.63
N ALA A 517 28.37 -0.02 -14.41
CA ALA A 517 27.36 0.47 -15.34
C ALA A 517 27.97 1.08 -16.62
N VAL A 518 27.12 1.17 -17.65
CA VAL A 518 27.38 1.89 -18.90
C VAL A 518 26.48 3.10 -18.99
N ALA A 519 27.08 4.28 -19.14
CA ALA A 519 26.37 5.50 -19.48
C ALA A 519 26.10 5.54 -20.98
N SER A 520 24.87 5.89 -21.35
CA SER A 520 24.40 6.09 -22.72
C SER A 520 23.79 7.48 -22.84
N LYS A 521 24.37 8.32 -23.70
CA LYS A 521 23.79 9.60 -24.09
C LYS A 521 24.23 9.95 -25.50
N ALA A 522 23.27 10.14 -26.41
CA ALA A 522 23.55 10.30 -27.84
C ALA A 522 24.51 9.20 -28.35
N ASP A 523 25.62 9.59 -28.98
CA ASP A 523 26.66 8.69 -29.49
C ASP A 523 27.75 8.31 -28.47
N VAL A 524 27.67 8.82 -27.24
CA VAL A 524 28.66 8.58 -26.18
C VAL A 524 28.27 7.33 -25.38
N ALA A 525 29.26 6.43 -25.25
CA ALA A 525 29.19 5.23 -24.42
C ALA A 525 30.39 5.20 -23.48
N LEU A 526 30.15 5.08 -22.17
CA LEU A 526 31.21 5.03 -21.15
C LEU A 526 30.90 3.93 -20.15
N GLN A 527 31.82 2.99 -19.95
CA GLN A 527 31.75 1.97 -18.89
C GLN A 527 32.61 2.39 -17.71
N ALA A 528 32.06 2.38 -16.50
CA ALA A 528 32.80 2.61 -15.26
C ALA A 528 32.04 2.16 -14.02
N ASP A 529 32.76 1.77 -12.96
CA ASP A 529 32.13 1.31 -11.72
C ASP A 529 31.43 2.43 -10.96
N TRP A 530 32.00 3.64 -10.93
CA TRP A 530 31.39 4.78 -10.25
C TRP A 530 30.06 5.23 -10.88
N LEU A 531 29.77 4.83 -12.13
CA LEU A 531 28.46 5.08 -12.75
C LEU A 531 27.36 4.29 -12.04
N TRP A 532 27.66 3.13 -11.47
CA TRP A 532 26.71 2.40 -10.62
C TRP A 532 26.41 3.18 -9.34
N ASP A 533 27.44 3.72 -8.67
CA ASP A 533 27.24 4.54 -7.48
C ASP A 533 26.36 5.77 -7.79
N LEU A 534 26.57 6.40 -8.96
CA LEU A 534 25.73 7.50 -9.43
C LEU A 534 24.27 7.04 -9.68
N LYS A 535 24.07 5.92 -10.37
CA LYS A 535 22.74 5.34 -10.60
C LYS A 535 22.03 5.06 -9.28
N GLU A 536 22.70 4.38 -8.36
CA GLU A 536 22.16 4.06 -7.04
C GLU A 536 21.76 5.33 -6.29
N TRP A 537 22.59 6.37 -6.33
CA TRP A 537 22.26 7.66 -5.71
C TRP A 537 21.03 8.30 -6.36
N ILE A 538 20.94 8.36 -7.69
CA ILE A 538 19.78 8.94 -8.41
C ILE A 538 18.49 8.19 -8.04
N ASP A 539 18.53 6.86 -8.11
CA ASP A 539 17.38 6.01 -7.93
C ASP A 539 16.90 6.03 -6.47
N ARG A 540 17.82 5.92 -5.50
CA ARG A 540 17.48 6.03 -4.07
C ARG A 540 17.00 7.44 -3.70
N ALA A 541 17.59 8.49 -4.28
CA ALA A 541 17.13 9.86 -4.04
C ALA A 541 15.73 10.12 -4.61
N TRP A 542 15.37 9.47 -5.73
CA TRP A 542 14.01 9.51 -6.25
C TRP A 542 13.04 8.76 -5.35
N MET A 543 13.36 7.51 -4.98
CA MET A 543 12.52 6.69 -4.10
C MET A 543 12.28 7.35 -2.74
N TRP A 544 13.32 7.94 -2.15
CA TRP A 544 13.23 8.61 -0.86
C TRP A 544 12.13 9.69 -0.84
N LYS A 545 11.88 10.40 -1.95
CA LYS A 545 10.84 11.44 -2.02
C LYS A 545 9.42 10.91 -1.80
N TYR A 546 9.18 9.65 -2.16
CA TYR A 546 7.86 9.02 -2.13
C TYR A 546 7.70 8.03 -0.96
N THR A 547 8.76 7.78 -0.20
CA THR A 547 8.79 6.85 0.93
C THR A 547 9.11 7.56 2.25
N GLU A 548 10.38 7.69 2.59
CA GLU A 548 10.85 8.24 3.88
C GLU A 548 10.90 9.77 3.92
N GLY A 549 11.06 10.40 2.77
CA GLY A 549 11.20 11.85 2.59
C GLY A 549 9.88 12.60 2.49
N LEU A 550 8.75 11.95 2.76
CA LEU A 550 7.46 12.62 2.88
C LEU A 550 7.56 13.70 3.98
N PRO A 551 7.17 14.95 3.71
CA PRO A 551 7.12 15.99 4.73
C PRO A 551 6.32 15.51 5.94
N ARG A 552 6.83 15.72 7.16
CA ARG A 552 6.01 15.56 8.36
C ARG A 552 4.85 16.54 8.25
N MET A 553 3.63 16.04 8.14
CA MET A 553 2.47 16.90 8.26
C MET A 553 2.57 17.57 9.62
N SER A 554 2.63 18.90 9.65
CA SER A 554 2.45 19.60 10.91
C SER A 554 1.03 19.28 11.35
N SER A 555 0.87 18.42 12.35
CA SER A 555 -0.33 18.46 13.16
C SER A 555 -0.33 19.85 13.79
N SER A 556 -0.95 20.83 13.14
CA SER A 556 -1.19 22.13 13.73
C SER A 556 -2.31 21.96 14.76
N ALA A 557 -2.07 21.14 15.78
CA ALA A 557 -2.57 21.45 17.08
C ALA A 557 -1.84 22.74 17.46
N SER A 558 -2.56 23.87 17.36
CA SER A 558 -2.29 24.98 18.28
C SER A 558 -2.00 24.34 19.64
N GLY A 559 -0.88 24.70 20.27
CA GLY A 559 -0.56 24.20 21.61
C GLY A 559 -1.80 24.27 22.51
N PRO A 560 -1.95 23.35 23.48
CA PRO A 560 -3.19 23.22 24.25
C PRO A 560 -3.68 24.60 24.69
N SER A 561 -4.95 24.89 24.41
CA SER A 561 -5.56 26.18 24.75
C SER A 561 -5.30 26.49 26.23
N ASP A 562 -5.26 27.77 26.60
CA ASP A 562 -5.05 28.13 28.01
C ASP A 562 -6.13 27.51 28.93
N VAL A 563 -7.33 27.25 28.38
CA VAL A 563 -8.39 26.46 29.04
C VAL A 563 -7.94 25.02 29.33
N ALA A 564 -7.28 24.35 28.38
CA ALA A 564 -6.81 22.98 28.54
C ALA A 564 -5.62 22.83 29.50
N LYS A 565 -4.79 23.87 29.64
CA LYS A 565 -3.73 23.90 30.65
C LYS A 565 -4.29 24.05 32.06
N VAL A 566 -5.38 24.81 32.21
CA VAL A 566 -6.10 25.00 33.49
C VAL A 566 -6.92 23.76 33.87
N ALA A 567 -7.48 23.05 32.89
CA ALA A 567 -8.27 21.82 33.10
C ALA A 567 -7.45 20.57 33.52
N GLY A 568 -6.13 20.71 33.76
CA GLY A 568 -5.27 19.67 34.33
C GLY A 568 -4.70 18.66 33.33
N SER A 569 -3.94 17.68 33.85
CA SER A 569 -3.22 16.67 33.06
C SER A 569 -4.14 15.77 32.23
N GLU A 570 -5.37 15.54 32.70
CA GLU A 570 -6.37 14.73 32.01
C GLU A 570 -6.90 15.40 30.74
N ALA A 571 -7.12 16.72 30.77
CA ALA A 571 -7.51 17.50 29.59
C ALA A 571 -6.39 17.55 28.53
N LEU A 572 -5.13 17.65 28.97
CA LEU A 572 -3.96 17.57 28.09
C LEU A 572 -3.82 16.18 27.43
N GLN A 573 -4.05 15.11 28.19
CA GLN A 573 -4.09 13.75 27.64
C GLN A 573 -5.28 13.56 26.69
N LEU A 574 -6.43 14.14 26.97
CA LEU A 574 -7.60 14.11 26.08
C LEU A 574 -7.35 14.83 24.76
N LEU A 575 -6.67 15.98 24.77
CA LEU A 575 -6.27 16.68 23.55
C LEU A 575 -5.26 15.89 22.72
N ALA A 576 -4.28 15.25 23.38
CA ALA A 576 -3.33 14.35 22.73
C ALA A 576 -4.01 13.08 22.16
N LYS A 577 -5.11 12.61 22.77
CA LYS A 577 -5.95 11.53 22.25
C LYS A 577 -6.91 11.99 21.14
N ALA A 578 -7.38 13.24 21.19
CA ALA A 578 -8.32 13.80 20.22
C ALA A 578 -7.69 13.97 18.82
N SER A 579 -6.38 14.20 18.74
CA SER A 579 -5.64 14.23 17.46
C SER A 579 -5.51 12.87 16.78
N MET A 580 -5.85 11.76 17.47
CA MET A 580 -5.67 10.38 17.00
C MET A 580 -6.88 9.49 17.37
N ARG A 581 -8.11 9.90 17.01
CA ARG A 581 -9.29 9.03 17.13
C ARG A 581 -9.42 8.12 15.91
N CYS A 582 -9.22 6.81 16.13
CA CYS A 582 -9.44 5.79 15.10
C CYS A 582 -10.92 5.74 14.69
N GLY A 583 -11.20 5.31 13.44
CA GLY A 583 -12.56 4.93 13.02
C GLY A 583 -12.94 3.53 13.54
N GLY A 584 -14.08 3.02 13.08
CA GLY A 584 -14.47 1.62 13.36
C GLY A 584 -14.79 1.41 14.82
N CYS A 585 -14.58 0.18 15.31
CA CYS A 585 -14.73 -0.10 16.73
C CYS A 585 -13.70 0.63 17.61
N GLY A 586 -12.59 1.11 17.04
CA GLY A 586 -11.62 1.96 17.75
C GLY A 586 -12.17 3.33 18.16
N SER A 587 -13.32 3.74 17.61
CA SER A 587 -14.05 4.96 17.99
C SER A 587 -15.06 4.79 19.14
N LYS A 588 -15.31 3.54 19.58
CA LYS A 588 -16.27 3.25 20.65
C LYS A 588 -15.86 3.90 21.98
N VAL A 589 -16.84 4.18 22.82
CA VAL A 589 -16.61 4.61 24.21
C VAL A 589 -16.09 3.42 25.02
N GLY A 590 -15.11 3.65 25.89
CA GLY A 590 -14.56 2.59 26.74
C GLY A 590 -15.59 1.99 27.69
N SER A 591 -15.51 0.68 27.94
CA SER A 591 -16.49 -0.09 28.71
C SER A 591 -16.84 0.54 30.07
N SER A 592 -15.86 1.06 30.82
CA SER A 592 -16.11 1.68 32.13
C SER A 592 -17.04 2.89 32.08
N VAL A 593 -16.97 3.70 31.02
CA VAL A 593 -17.84 4.88 30.87
C VAL A 593 -19.26 4.44 30.54
N LEU A 594 -19.41 3.46 29.65
CA LEU A 594 -20.70 2.88 29.29
C LEU A 594 -21.38 2.21 30.50
N THR A 595 -20.68 1.31 31.19
CA THR A 595 -21.21 0.62 32.38
C THR A 595 -21.62 1.61 33.47
N GLY A 596 -20.80 2.63 33.73
CA GLY A 596 -21.13 3.66 34.72
C GLY A 596 -22.39 4.46 34.35
N ALA A 597 -22.57 4.79 33.06
CA ALA A 597 -23.76 5.50 32.59
C ALA A 597 -25.04 4.65 32.67
N ILE A 598 -24.98 3.37 32.26
CA ILE A 598 -26.12 2.45 32.32
C ILE A 598 -26.52 2.14 33.76
N GLN A 599 -25.55 1.87 34.64
CA GLN A 599 -25.82 1.65 36.07
C GLN A 599 -26.47 2.87 36.71
N ARG A 600 -25.96 4.08 36.40
CA ARG A 600 -26.55 5.32 36.88
C ARG A 600 -27.99 5.48 36.37
N LEU A 601 -28.26 5.17 35.10
CA LEU A 601 -29.61 5.21 34.53
C LEU A 601 -30.56 4.25 35.26
N GLN A 602 -30.12 3.01 35.53
CA GLN A 602 -30.92 2.00 36.25
C GLN A 602 -31.24 2.40 37.70
N VAL A 603 -30.37 3.19 38.33
CA VAL A 603 -30.56 3.66 39.71
C VAL A 603 -31.38 4.94 39.77
N GLU A 604 -31.12 5.90 38.88
CA GLU A 604 -31.70 7.25 38.94
C GLU A 604 -33.01 7.40 38.16
N GLN A 605 -33.34 6.49 37.24
CA GLN A 605 -34.55 6.56 36.42
C GLN A 605 -35.40 5.28 36.56
N PRO A 606 -36.74 5.39 36.53
CA PRO A 606 -37.61 4.23 36.53
C PRO A 606 -37.46 3.46 35.20
N VAL A 607 -36.82 2.29 35.25
CA VAL A 607 -36.67 1.40 34.09
C VAL A 607 -37.91 0.51 33.97
N HIS A 608 -38.67 0.67 32.88
CA HIS A 608 -39.80 -0.22 32.57
C HIS A 608 -39.28 -1.62 32.18
N ARG A 609 -39.72 -2.66 32.90
CA ARG A 609 -39.39 -4.06 32.59
C ARG A 609 -40.57 -4.71 31.87
N ASN A 610 -40.40 -5.01 30.59
CA ASN A 610 -41.36 -5.79 29.82
C ASN A 610 -41.02 -7.30 29.93
N PRO A 611 -41.91 -8.16 30.46
CA PRO A 611 -41.66 -9.61 30.60
C PRO A 611 -41.38 -10.34 29.28
N GLU A 612 -41.75 -9.76 28.13
CA GLU A 612 -41.48 -10.35 26.81
C GLU A 612 -40.02 -10.15 26.37
N VAL A 613 -39.26 -9.26 27.02
CA VAL A 613 -37.83 -9.07 26.79
C VAL A 613 -37.06 -10.09 27.64
N LEU A 614 -36.59 -11.15 26.98
CA LEU A 614 -35.90 -12.28 27.59
C LEU A 614 -34.41 -12.00 27.84
N LEU A 615 -33.81 -11.15 27.00
CA LEU A 615 -32.42 -10.69 27.09
C LEU A 615 -32.41 -9.20 26.76
N GLY A 616 -31.75 -8.39 27.58
CA GLY A 616 -31.72 -6.93 27.46
C GLY A 616 -30.69 -6.32 28.43
N LEU A 617 -30.93 -5.09 28.89
CA LEU A 617 -29.96 -4.30 29.69
C LEU A 617 -29.45 -4.97 30.99
N ASP A 618 -30.17 -5.95 31.53
CA ASP A 618 -29.79 -6.67 32.75
C ASP A 618 -28.85 -7.87 32.49
N ALA A 619 -28.57 -8.19 31.22
CA ALA A 619 -27.72 -9.30 30.82
C ALA A 619 -26.51 -8.81 30.00
N PRO A 620 -25.34 -9.47 30.09
CA PRO A 620 -24.14 -9.07 29.37
C PRO A 620 -24.17 -9.61 27.93
N ASP A 621 -25.09 -9.13 27.11
CA ASP A 621 -25.20 -9.54 25.69
C ASP A 621 -25.39 -8.31 24.78
N ASP A 622 -24.95 -8.42 23.52
CA ASP A 622 -24.96 -7.32 22.55
C ASP A 622 -26.27 -7.28 21.74
N ALA A 623 -27.16 -8.24 21.98
CA ALA A 623 -28.48 -8.34 21.38
C ALA A 623 -29.61 -8.30 22.42
N ALA A 624 -30.75 -7.70 22.04
CA ALA A 624 -31.99 -7.84 22.78
C ALA A 624 -32.82 -9.00 22.20
N VAL A 625 -33.30 -9.91 23.04
CA VAL A 625 -34.14 -11.05 22.64
C VAL A 625 -35.56 -10.84 23.16
N VAL A 626 -36.53 -10.86 22.26
CA VAL A 626 -37.95 -10.63 22.58
C VAL A 626 -38.77 -11.84 22.16
N LYS A 627 -39.59 -12.35 23.07
CA LYS A 627 -40.51 -13.46 22.80
C LYS A 627 -41.62 -13.01 21.84
N GLN A 628 -41.89 -13.82 20.82
CA GLN A 628 -43.04 -13.59 19.94
C GLN A 628 -44.33 -14.02 20.62
N LYS A 629 -45.36 -13.17 20.52
CA LYS A 629 -46.68 -13.47 21.11
C LYS A 629 -47.30 -14.69 20.45
N GLY A 630 -47.70 -15.66 21.26
CA GLY A 630 -48.42 -16.86 20.79
C GLY A 630 -47.54 -17.92 20.13
N SER A 631 -46.20 -17.81 20.18
CA SER A 631 -45.27 -18.83 19.67
C SER A 631 -44.10 -19.07 20.63
N THR A 632 -43.32 -20.13 20.36
CA THR A 632 -42.00 -20.37 20.99
C THR A 632 -40.91 -19.50 20.39
N GLY A 633 -41.19 -18.87 19.24
CA GLY A 633 -40.23 -18.07 18.50
C GLY A 633 -39.78 -16.83 19.24
N VAL A 634 -38.58 -16.39 18.90
CA VAL A 634 -37.95 -15.19 19.45
C VAL A 634 -37.45 -14.30 18.33
N THR A 635 -37.45 -13.00 18.59
CA THR A 635 -36.89 -11.96 17.73
C THR A 635 -35.63 -11.42 18.38
N VAL A 636 -34.58 -11.22 17.60
CA VAL A 636 -33.28 -10.72 18.03
C VAL A 636 -33.09 -9.33 17.42
N HIS A 637 -32.81 -8.32 18.25
CA HIS A 637 -32.56 -6.96 17.81
C HIS A 637 -31.13 -6.55 18.17
N THR A 638 -30.38 -6.08 17.18
CA THR A 638 -29.00 -5.60 17.34
C THR A 638 -28.86 -4.24 16.68
N VAL A 639 -27.86 -3.46 17.11
CA VAL A 639 -27.55 -2.18 16.49
C VAL A 639 -26.06 -1.89 16.59
N ASP A 640 -25.44 -1.63 15.45
CA ASP A 640 -24.07 -1.14 15.38
C ASP A 640 -24.00 0.08 14.49
N PHE A 641 -23.19 1.06 14.91
CA PHE A 641 -22.91 2.26 14.15
C PHE A 641 -21.50 2.72 14.49
N PHE A 642 -20.70 3.01 13.45
CA PHE A 642 -19.35 3.52 13.65
C PHE A 642 -18.91 4.48 12.54
N LYS A 643 -17.94 5.32 12.90
CA LYS A 643 -17.25 6.22 11.96
C LYS A 643 -16.45 5.42 10.94
N SER A 644 -16.40 5.88 9.69
CA SER A 644 -15.64 5.20 8.63
C SER A 644 -14.18 4.96 9.00
N ILE A 645 -13.71 3.75 8.70
CA ILE A 645 -12.30 3.34 8.80
C ILE A 645 -11.54 3.51 7.49
N VAL A 646 -12.25 3.65 6.37
CA VAL A 646 -11.68 3.60 5.02
C VAL A 646 -12.23 4.74 4.18
N GLY A 647 -11.46 5.18 3.19
CA GLY A 647 -11.91 6.22 2.26
C GLY A 647 -12.96 5.73 1.26
N ASP A 648 -13.01 4.42 0.95
CA ASP A 648 -13.90 3.84 -0.05
C ASP A 648 -15.30 3.56 0.54
N PRO A 649 -16.35 4.32 0.14
CA PRO A 649 -17.67 4.22 0.76
C PRO A 649 -18.35 2.87 0.51
N TYR A 650 -18.11 2.23 -0.64
CA TYR A 650 -18.65 0.92 -0.96
C TYR A 650 -18.08 -0.16 -0.03
N VAL A 651 -16.76 -0.16 0.17
CA VAL A 651 -16.10 -1.09 1.09
C VAL A 651 -16.54 -0.81 2.54
N PHE A 652 -16.69 0.46 2.92
CA PHE A 652 -17.19 0.84 4.24
C PHE A 652 -18.60 0.30 4.50
N GLY A 653 -19.54 0.47 3.55
CA GLY A 653 -20.89 -0.05 3.66
C GLY A 653 -20.94 -1.57 3.84
N ARG A 654 -20.08 -2.30 3.10
CA ARG A 654 -19.94 -3.77 3.26
C ARG A 654 -19.46 -4.15 4.65
N ILE A 655 -18.38 -3.54 5.13
CA ILE A 655 -17.79 -3.83 6.45
C ILE A 655 -18.81 -3.55 7.56
N ALA A 656 -19.51 -2.42 7.49
CA ALA A 656 -20.51 -2.06 8.46
C ALA A 656 -21.73 -2.98 8.46
N ALA A 657 -22.17 -3.45 7.28
CA ALA A 657 -23.24 -4.44 7.19
C ALA A 657 -22.82 -5.78 7.80
N LEU A 658 -21.64 -6.30 7.44
CA LEU A 658 -21.13 -7.56 8.00
C LEU A 658 -20.91 -7.46 9.52
N HIS A 659 -20.44 -6.31 10.00
CA HIS A 659 -20.29 -6.05 11.43
C HIS A 659 -21.64 -6.09 12.15
N ALA A 660 -22.64 -5.33 11.67
CA ALA A 660 -23.95 -5.28 12.31
C ALA A 660 -24.72 -6.61 12.26
N LEU A 661 -24.48 -7.42 11.21
CA LEU A 661 -25.02 -8.78 11.11
C LEU A 661 -24.33 -9.76 12.08
N SER A 662 -23.09 -9.49 12.48
CA SER A 662 -22.26 -10.38 13.30
C SER A 662 -22.90 -10.68 14.66
N ASP A 663 -23.48 -9.67 15.34
CA ASP A 663 -24.22 -9.87 16.59
C ASP A 663 -25.37 -10.87 16.42
N CYS A 664 -26.14 -10.76 15.33
CA CYS A 664 -27.24 -11.67 15.03
C CYS A 664 -26.73 -13.11 14.79
N PHE A 665 -25.61 -13.24 14.08
CA PHE A 665 -24.99 -14.55 13.82
C PHE A 665 -24.34 -15.15 15.06
N ALA A 666 -23.75 -14.33 15.95
CA ALA A 666 -23.20 -14.77 17.23
C ALA A 666 -24.30 -15.33 18.15
N MET A 667 -25.53 -14.82 18.05
CA MET A 667 -26.71 -15.41 18.71
C MET A 667 -27.25 -16.66 18.00
N GLY A 668 -26.75 -16.99 16.81
CA GLY A 668 -27.23 -18.10 16.00
C GLY A 668 -28.63 -17.88 15.42
N ALA A 669 -29.07 -16.62 15.31
CA ALA A 669 -30.35 -16.22 14.73
C ALA A 669 -30.24 -15.94 13.23
N GLN A 670 -31.34 -16.11 12.50
CA GLN A 670 -31.43 -15.78 11.09
C GLN A 670 -31.80 -14.31 10.90
N ALA A 671 -30.94 -13.51 10.27
CA ALA A 671 -31.24 -12.12 9.96
C ALA A 671 -32.40 -12.02 8.96
N GLN A 672 -33.33 -11.07 9.17
CA GLN A 672 -34.49 -10.87 8.30
C GLN A 672 -34.56 -9.46 7.71
N THR A 673 -34.40 -8.43 8.55
CA THR A 673 -34.50 -7.04 8.11
C THR A 673 -33.42 -6.17 8.74
N ALA A 674 -33.05 -5.10 8.05
CA ALA A 674 -32.12 -4.09 8.53
C ALA A 674 -32.64 -2.67 8.27
N LEU A 675 -32.40 -1.76 9.21
CA LEU A 675 -32.65 -0.32 9.08
C LEU A 675 -31.33 0.44 9.14
N ALA A 676 -31.07 1.28 8.14
CA ALA A 676 -29.81 2.01 8.02
C ALA A 676 -29.78 3.31 8.83
N LEU A 677 -28.64 3.59 9.45
CA LEU A 677 -28.30 4.89 10.02
C LEU A 677 -27.05 5.38 9.30
N CYS A 678 -27.14 6.50 8.58
CA CYS A 678 -26.05 6.98 7.75
C CYS A 678 -25.76 8.47 8.01
N THR A 679 -24.48 8.78 8.23
CA THR A 679 -23.95 10.13 8.23
C THR A 679 -23.01 10.28 7.05
N ILE A 680 -23.26 11.23 6.17
CA ILE A 680 -22.39 11.53 5.02
C ILE A 680 -21.68 12.87 5.20
N SER A 681 -20.52 13.01 4.58
CA SER A 681 -19.77 14.27 4.56
C SER A 681 -20.46 15.31 3.68
N LEU A 682 -20.35 16.57 4.08
CA LEU A 682 -20.89 17.69 3.31
C LEU A 682 -20.21 17.78 1.93
N GLY A 683 -21.02 17.93 0.88
CA GLY A 683 -20.56 18.07 -0.50
C GLY A 683 -21.62 18.71 -1.39
N SER A 684 -21.41 18.68 -2.70
CA SER A 684 -22.51 18.94 -3.64
C SER A 684 -23.52 17.79 -3.61
N ASP A 685 -24.77 18.06 -4.01
CA ASP A 685 -25.84 17.04 -4.06
C ASP A 685 -25.40 15.78 -4.84
N GLU A 686 -24.66 15.96 -5.92
CA GLU A 686 -24.16 14.86 -6.74
C GLU A 686 -23.09 14.03 -6.02
N VAL A 687 -22.16 14.68 -5.31
CA VAL A 687 -21.14 14.02 -4.49
C VAL A 687 -21.80 13.22 -3.37
N MET A 688 -22.73 13.85 -2.65
CA MET A 688 -23.43 13.26 -1.52
C MET A 688 -24.32 12.09 -1.95
N SER A 689 -25.05 12.25 -3.07
CA SER A 689 -25.86 11.18 -3.64
C SER A 689 -25.00 9.99 -4.07
N GLU A 690 -23.84 10.23 -4.67
CA GLU A 690 -22.92 9.15 -5.05
C GLU A 690 -22.36 8.43 -3.83
N ASP A 691 -21.88 9.15 -2.81
CA ASP A 691 -21.32 8.53 -1.61
C ASP A 691 -22.38 7.71 -0.86
N LEU A 692 -23.61 8.25 -0.72
CA LEU A 692 -24.73 7.51 -0.14
C LEU A 692 -25.04 6.26 -0.96
N PHE A 693 -25.14 6.36 -2.28
CA PHE A 693 -25.38 5.22 -3.15
C PHE A 693 -24.30 4.13 -2.99
N GLN A 694 -23.01 4.51 -2.95
CA GLN A 694 -21.91 3.57 -2.79
C GLN A 694 -21.98 2.83 -1.45
N ILE A 695 -22.22 3.56 -0.34
CA ILE A 695 -22.40 2.96 1.00
C ILE A 695 -23.56 1.96 0.98
N MET A 696 -24.71 2.40 0.49
CA MET A 696 -25.93 1.58 0.48
C MET A 696 -25.80 0.37 -0.44
N ALA A 697 -25.15 0.51 -1.60
CA ALA A 697 -24.89 -0.60 -2.51
C ALA A 697 -23.95 -1.64 -1.89
N GLY A 698 -22.92 -1.20 -1.16
CA GLY A 698 -22.03 -2.07 -0.41
C GLY A 698 -22.78 -2.82 0.69
N ALA A 699 -23.56 -2.11 1.51
CA ALA A 699 -24.34 -2.72 2.59
C ALA A 699 -25.38 -3.70 2.06
N ASN A 700 -26.15 -3.30 1.05
CA ASN A 700 -27.21 -4.12 0.47
C ASN A 700 -26.68 -5.41 -0.16
N ARG A 701 -25.47 -5.40 -0.74
CA ARG A 701 -24.83 -6.61 -1.24
C ARG A 701 -24.69 -7.68 -0.15
N GLU A 702 -24.19 -7.29 1.03
CA GLU A 702 -23.95 -8.22 2.13
C GLU A 702 -25.26 -8.62 2.82
N LEU A 703 -26.22 -7.69 2.93
CA LEU A 703 -27.55 -8.00 3.44
C LEU A 703 -28.29 -9.02 2.56
N VAL A 704 -28.28 -8.84 1.24
CA VAL A 704 -28.88 -9.80 0.29
C VAL A 704 -28.21 -11.17 0.39
N ALA A 705 -26.88 -11.21 0.54
CA ALA A 705 -26.15 -12.47 0.71
C ALA A 705 -26.57 -13.22 2.00
N ALA A 706 -26.88 -12.48 3.07
CA ALA A 706 -27.37 -13.00 4.34
C ALA A 706 -28.90 -13.27 4.37
N GLY A 707 -29.61 -13.11 3.24
CA GLY A 707 -31.08 -13.22 3.20
C GLY A 707 -31.81 -12.13 3.99
N CYS A 708 -31.14 -11.01 4.29
CA CYS A 708 -31.66 -9.89 5.05
C CYS A 708 -32.09 -8.74 4.12
N THR A 709 -33.26 -8.15 4.38
CA THR A 709 -33.80 -7.05 3.57
C THR A 709 -33.47 -5.70 4.19
N LEU A 710 -32.84 -4.81 3.43
CA LEU A 710 -32.74 -3.39 3.80
C LEU A 710 -34.14 -2.74 3.71
N ALA A 711 -34.79 -2.52 4.85
CA ALA A 711 -36.19 -2.12 4.93
C ALA A 711 -36.41 -0.60 5.00
N GLY A 712 -35.37 0.18 5.28
CA GLY A 712 -35.46 1.63 5.43
C GLY A 712 -34.23 2.21 6.12
N GLY A 713 -34.30 3.46 6.55
CA GLY A 713 -33.23 4.10 7.31
C GLY A 713 -33.39 5.60 7.52
N HIS A 714 -32.35 6.22 8.09
CA HIS A 714 -32.24 7.66 8.32
C HIS A 714 -30.86 8.17 7.90
N THR A 715 -30.82 9.38 7.35
CA THR A 715 -29.61 10.02 6.82
C THR A 715 -29.38 11.39 7.46
N THR A 716 -28.14 11.69 7.84
CA THR A 716 -27.71 12.99 8.36
C THR A 716 -26.41 13.45 7.70
N GLU A 717 -26.10 14.74 7.80
CA GLU A 717 -24.82 15.30 7.39
C GLU A 717 -23.91 15.48 8.60
N GLY A 718 -22.61 15.27 8.41
CA GLY A 718 -21.62 15.45 9.46
C GLY A 718 -20.21 15.69 8.91
N PRO A 719 -19.26 16.12 9.76
CA PRO A 719 -17.89 16.34 9.34
C PRO A 719 -17.18 15.05 8.91
N GLU A 720 -17.59 13.90 9.46
CA GLU A 720 -16.99 12.60 9.19
C GLU A 720 -18.09 11.59 8.86
N PRO A 721 -17.86 10.72 7.85
CA PRO A 721 -18.88 9.74 7.47
C PRO A 721 -19.00 8.64 8.54
N GLY A 722 -20.23 8.22 8.79
CA GLY A 722 -20.58 7.15 9.71
C GLY A 722 -21.71 6.31 9.14
N PHE A 723 -21.71 5.01 9.41
CA PHE A 723 -22.75 4.12 8.93
C PHE A 723 -22.95 2.97 9.90
N GLY A 724 -24.18 2.49 9.95
CA GLY A 724 -24.60 1.45 10.86
C GLY A 724 -25.95 0.89 10.46
N LEU A 725 -26.28 -0.27 11.02
CA LEU A 725 -27.56 -0.93 10.79
C LEU A 725 -28.14 -1.35 12.14
N CYS A 726 -29.45 -1.20 12.28
CA CYS A 726 -30.22 -1.97 13.23
C CYS A 726 -30.70 -3.23 12.53
N VAL A 727 -30.30 -4.41 13.01
CA VAL A 727 -30.66 -5.70 12.41
C VAL A 727 -31.70 -6.38 13.28
N THR A 728 -32.72 -6.93 12.63
CA THR A 728 -33.72 -7.79 13.25
C THR A 728 -33.60 -9.19 12.68
N GLY A 729 -33.32 -10.15 13.56
CA GLY A 729 -33.27 -11.57 13.27
C GLY A 729 -34.34 -12.36 14.02
N VAL A 730 -34.49 -13.64 13.68
CA VAL A 730 -35.45 -14.54 14.30
C VAL A 730 -34.83 -15.91 14.60
N ALA A 731 -35.42 -16.60 15.57
CA ALA A 731 -35.22 -18.03 15.79
C ALA A 731 -36.53 -18.70 16.22
N ASP A 732 -36.72 -19.96 15.84
CA ASP A 732 -37.96 -20.70 16.12
C ASP A 732 -38.16 -21.03 17.60
N ASP A 733 -37.06 -21.02 18.37
CA ASP A 733 -37.06 -21.27 19.81
C ASP A 733 -35.90 -20.50 20.50
N LEU A 734 -36.02 -20.25 21.80
CA LEU A 734 -34.96 -19.68 22.62
C LEU A 734 -33.75 -20.62 22.75
N ASP A 735 -33.97 -21.94 22.84
CA ASP A 735 -32.92 -22.96 22.99
C ASP A 735 -32.08 -23.14 21.73
N MET A 736 -32.53 -22.55 20.63
CA MET A 736 -31.78 -22.45 19.40
C MET A 736 -30.69 -21.38 19.48
N LEU A 737 -30.82 -20.36 20.32
CA LEU A 737 -29.82 -19.28 20.39
C LEU A 737 -28.53 -19.73 21.07
N MET A 738 -27.41 -19.19 20.58
CA MET A 738 -26.15 -19.15 21.32
C MET A 738 -26.14 -17.88 22.20
N LYS A 739 -25.45 -17.93 23.35
CA LYS A 739 -25.36 -16.80 24.30
C LYS A 739 -23.92 -16.60 24.72
N LYS A 740 -23.58 -15.44 25.32
CA LYS A 740 -22.22 -15.26 25.88
C LYS A 740 -21.94 -16.15 27.10
N GLY A 741 -22.97 -16.49 27.89
CA GLY A 741 -22.88 -17.33 29.08
C GLY A 741 -23.08 -18.82 28.81
N GLY A 742 -22.64 -19.67 29.75
CA GLY A 742 -22.83 -21.12 29.69
C GLY A 742 -21.55 -21.91 29.39
N LEU A 743 -20.38 -21.31 29.59
CA LEU A 743 -19.10 -22.04 29.55
C LEU A 743 -19.06 -23.14 30.61
N LYS A 744 -18.50 -24.30 30.25
CA LYS A 744 -18.33 -25.45 31.14
C LYS A 744 -16.88 -25.89 31.19
N PRO A 745 -16.39 -26.41 32.33
CA PRO A 745 -15.07 -27.04 32.40
C PRO A 745 -14.92 -28.13 31.32
N GLY A 746 -13.80 -28.07 30.58
CA GLY A 746 -13.51 -28.96 29.46
C GLY A 746 -13.92 -28.43 28.09
N ASP A 747 -14.64 -27.31 28.01
CA ASP A 747 -14.94 -26.67 26.73
C ASP A 747 -13.67 -26.15 26.06
N ALA A 748 -13.57 -26.35 24.75
CA ALA A 748 -12.51 -25.81 23.91
C ALA A 748 -12.95 -24.47 23.30
N LEU A 749 -12.02 -23.52 23.20
CA LEU A 749 -12.27 -22.18 22.66
C LEU A 749 -11.74 -22.06 21.22
N ILE A 750 -12.64 -21.80 20.27
CA ILE A 750 -12.31 -21.69 18.85
C ILE A 750 -12.51 -20.25 18.37
N LEU A 751 -11.48 -19.64 17.79
CA LEU A 751 -11.54 -18.31 17.16
C LEU A 751 -11.54 -18.46 15.63
N THR A 752 -12.33 -17.65 14.91
CA THR A 752 -12.49 -17.80 13.44
C THR A 752 -11.81 -16.74 12.59
N LYS A 753 -11.25 -15.67 13.19
CA LYS A 753 -10.48 -14.66 12.44
C LYS A 753 -9.27 -14.19 13.24
N PRO A 754 -8.17 -13.80 12.56
CA PRO A 754 -6.99 -13.24 13.19
C PRO A 754 -7.26 -11.86 13.83
N LEU A 755 -6.52 -11.54 14.89
CA LEU A 755 -6.55 -10.24 15.55
C LEU A 755 -5.61 -9.21 14.88
N GLY A 756 -5.86 -7.92 15.13
CA GLY A 756 -4.94 -6.83 14.80
C GLY A 756 -5.49 -5.78 13.83
N THR A 757 -6.80 -5.79 13.54
CA THR A 757 -7.39 -4.77 12.67
C THR A 757 -7.24 -3.37 13.28
N GLY A 758 -7.45 -3.19 14.59
CA GLY A 758 -7.33 -1.91 15.26
C GLY A 758 -5.93 -1.29 15.14
N CYS A 759 -4.88 -2.04 15.45
CA CYS A 759 -3.51 -1.52 15.37
C CYS A 759 -3.06 -1.27 13.93
N LEU A 760 -3.49 -2.09 12.96
CA LEU A 760 -3.16 -1.90 11.55
C LEU A 760 -3.76 -0.60 11.00
N PHE A 761 -5.02 -0.29 11.29
CA PHE A 761 -5.63 0.99 10.88
C PHE A 761 -5.07 2.17 11.68
N ALA A 762 -4.71 2.00 12.94
CA ALA A 762 -3.98 3.03 13.69
C ALA A 762 -2.60 3.32 13.07
N GLY A 763 -1.91 2.28 12.59
CA GLY A 763 -0.66 2.40 11.85
C GLY A 763 -0.85 3.02 10.47
N GLU A 764 -1.92 2.69 9.74
CA GLU A 764 -2.27 3.30 8.45
C GLU A 764 -2.46 4.80 8.61
N MET A 765 -3.23 5.22 9.62
CA MET A 765 -3.50 6.63 9.90
C MET A 765 -2.21 7.42 10.17
N GLN A 766 -1.20 6.76 10.74
CA GLN A 766 0.12 7.30 11.05
C GLN A 766 1.16 7.08 9.94
N GLN A 767 0.76 6.52 8.78
CA GLN A 767 1.66 6.21 7.65
C GLN A 767 2.77 5.20 8.02
N ARG A 768 2.47 4.30 8.97
CA ARG A 768 3.38 3.26 9.50
C ARG A 768 3.00 1.85 9.05
N ALA A 769 1.71 1.58 8.84
CA ALA A 769 1.27 0.29 8.30
C ALA A 769 1.49 0.23 6.78
N ARG A 770 1.78 -0.97 6.28
CA ARG A 770 1.96 -1.22 4.85
C ARG A 770 0.62 -1.45 4.15
N GLY A 771 0.49 -0.97 2.91
CA GLY A 771 -0.72 -1.13 2.11
C GLY A 771 -1.17 -2.59 1.93
N GLN A 772 -0.22 -3.53 1.84
CA GLN A 772 -0.52 -4.97 1.77
C GLN A 772 -1.15 -5.50 3.07
N HIS A 773 -0.63 -5.10 4.23
CA HIS A 773 -1.18 -5.51 5.53
C HIS A 773 -2.58 -4.91 5.76
N VAL A 774 -2.77 -3.64 5.36
CA VAL A 774 -4.10 -2.99 5.39
C VAL A 774 -5.08 -3.71 4.46
N SER A 775 -4.62 -4.13 3.27
CA SER A 775 -5.46 -4.91 2.34
C SER A 775 -5.83 -6.29 2.88
N ALA A 776 -4.91 -6.97 3.58
CA ALA A 776 -5.20 -8.24 4.25
C ALA A 776 -6.23 -8.05 5.38
N ALA A 777 -6.09 -6.99 6.19
CA ALA A 777 -7.09 -6.62 7.19
C ALA A 777 -8.46 -6.36 6.57
N LEU A 778 -8.52 -5.61 5.47
CA LEU A 778 -9.76 -5.36 4.72
C LEU A 778 -10.42 -6.67 4.26
N ARG A 779 -9.66 -7.61 3.69
CA ARG A 779 -10.21 -8.92 3.29
C ARG A 779 -10.76 -9.70 4.48
N SER A 780 -10.05 -9.70 5.61
CA SER A 780 -10.54 -10.34 6.86
C SER A 780 -11.88 -9.74 7.32
N MET A 781 -12.00 -8.40 7.32
CA MET A 781 -13.23 -7.69 7.69
C MET A 781 -14.35 -7.81 6.66
N LEU A 782 -14.07 -8.26 5.44
CA LEU A 782 -15.06 -8.46 4.39
C LEU A 782 -15.57 -9.91 4.30
N ARG A 783 -15.13 -10.80 5.22
CA ARG A 783 -15.68 -12.15 5.37
C ARG A 783 -16.88 -12.15 6.32
N SER A 784 -17.95 -12.83 5.93
CA SER A 784 -19.13 -13.04 6.79
C SER A 784 -18.81 -14.00 7.93
N ASN A 785 -19.41 -13.77 9.10
CA ASN A 785 -19.35 -14.69 10.24
C ASN A 785 -20.47 -15.76 10.18
N GLU A 786 -21.42 -15.64 9.24
CA GLU A 786 -22.58 -16.52 9.13
C GLU A 786 -22.21 -18.01 8.93
N PRO A 787 -21.35 -18.39 7.96
CA PRO A 787 -21.06 -19.80 7.73
C PRO A 787 -20.45 -20.47 8.97
N ALA A 788 -19.52 -19.76 9.63
CA ALA A 788 -18.90 -20.25 10.85
C ALA A 788 -19.90 -20.40 12.01
N ALA A 789 -20.81 -19.43 12.20
CA ALA A 789 -21.87 -19.52 13.20
C ALA A 789 -22.79 -20.72 12.97
N GLN A 790 -23.24 -20.92 11.73
CA GLN A 790 -24.12 -22.03 11.37
C GLN A 790 -23.43 -23.39 11.61
N ILE A 791 -22.18 -23.55 11.19
CA ILE A 791 -21.41 -24.78 11.38
C ILE A 791 -21.20 -25.06 12.87
N ALA A 792 -20.76 -24.08 13.65
CA ALA A 792 -20.52 -24.25 15.08
C ALA A 792 -21.80 -24.64 15.84
N ARG A 793 -22.91 -24.00 15.50
CA ARG A 793 -24.23 -24.30 16.05
C ARG A 793 -24.68 -25.73 15.71
N LEU A 794 -24.52 -26.16 14.45
CA LEU A 794 -24.85 -27.53 14.02
C LEU A 794 -23.98 -28.60 14.70
N GLN A 795 -22.75 -28.24 15.07
CA GLN A 795 -21.84 -29.07 15.87
C GLN A 795 -22.12 -28.97 17.39
N GLY A 796 -23.20 -28.30 17.80
CA GLY A 796 -23.67 -28.27 19.18
C GLY A 796 -23.09 -27.17 20.06
N SER A 797 -22.38 -26.18 19.48
CA SER A 797 -21.97 -25.00 20.25
C SER A 797 -23.20 -24.23 20.73
N ARG A 798 -23.19 -23.85 22.01
CA ARG A 798 -24.25 -23.06 22.67
C ARG A 798 -23.75 -21.73 23.22
N THR A 799 -22.43 -21.51 23.17
CA THR A 799 -21.79 -20.34 23.75
C THR A 799 -20.93 -19.67 22.71
N CYS A 800 -21.24 -18.42 22.39
CA CYS A 800 -20.58 -17.66 21.35
C CYS A 800 -20.59 -16.16 21.68
N THR A 801 -19.56 -15.46 21.22
CA THR A 801 -19.53 -14.00 21.08
C THR A 801 -18.79 -13.70 19.80
N ASP A 802 -19.09 -12.59 19.14
CA ASP A 802 -18.13 -12.02 18.21
C ASP A 802 -17.08 -11.20 18.97
N VAL A 803 -15.88 -11.10 18.40
CA VAL A 803 -14.77 -10.35 18.98
C VAL A 803 -14.72 -9.00 18.29
N THR A 804 -15.10 -7.93 19.01
CA THR A 804 -15.22 -6.58 18.43
C THR A 804 -14.47 -5.53 19.27
N GLY A 805 -15.17 -4.49 19.74
CA GLY A 805 -14.57 -3.26 20.29
C GLY A 805 -13.78 -3.45 21.58
N PHE A 806 -14.05 -4.47 22.39
CA PHE A 806 -13.32 -4.70 23.64
C PHE A 806 -12.09 -5.61 23.47
N GLY A 807 -11.87 -6.13 22.27
CA GLY A 807 -10.79 -7.09 21.98
C GLY A 807 -11.04 -8.46 22.61
N LEU A 808 -10.23 -9.45 22.24
CA LEU A 808 -10.41 -10.84 22.64
C LEU A 808 -10.49 -11.01 24.17
N ALA A 809 -9.59 -10.38 24.92
CA ALA A 809 -9.58 -10.47 26.38
C ALA A 809 -10.84 -9.88 27.01
N GLY A 810 -11.34 -8.75 26.47
CA GLY A 810 -12.55 -8.11 26.96
C GLY A 810 -13.79 -8.99 26.79
N HIS A 811 -14.04 -9.47 25.57
CA HIS A 811 -15.18 -10.34 25.25
C HIS A 811 -15.09 -11.69 25.99
N LEU A 812 -13.90 -12.29 26.07
CA LEU A 812 -13.72 -13.54 26.83
C LEU A 812 -14.00 -13.35 28.33
N LEU A 813 -13.65 -12.20 28.92
CA LEU A 813 -14.01 -11.89 30.31
C LEU A 813 -15.53 -11.70 30.51
N GLU A 814 -16.25 -11.17 29.53
CA GLU A 814 -17.72 -11.12 29.57
C GLU A 814 -18.32 -12.52 29.59
N MET A 815 -17.85 -13.42 28.72
CA MET A 815 -18.29 -14.83 28.71
C MET A 815 -17.99 -15.52 30.05
N CYS A 816 -16.82 -15.25 30.63
CA CYS A 816 -16.46 -15.79 31.94
C CYS A 816 -17.36 -15.28 33.06
N LYS A 817 -17.69 -13.98 33.09
CA LYS A 817 -18.59 -13.40 34.10
C LYS A 817 -20.03 -13.88 33.94
N ALA A 818 -20.45 -14.17 32.72
CA ALA A 818 -21.74 -14.75 32.41
C ALA A 818 -21.82 -16.27 32.70
N SER A 819 -20.75 -16.88 33.21
CA SER A 819 -20.65 -18.31 33.48
C SER A 819 -20.20 -18.57 34.92
N GLU A 820 -20.78 -19.57 35.60
CA GLU A 820 -20.52 -19.80 37.01
C GLU A 820 -19.29 -20.68 37.25
N GLY A 821 -18.38 -20.23 38.13
CA GLY A 821 -17.30 -21.07 38.65
C GLY A 821 -16.25 -21.51 37.64
N ILE A 822 -16.08 -20.79 36.52
CA ILE A 822 -15.13 -21.14 35.46
C ILE A 822 -13.85 -20.29 35.46
N ALA A 823 -12.79 -20.86 34.90
CA ALA A 823 -11.56 -20.18 34.51
C ALA A 823 -11.18 -20.59 33.09
N VAL A 824 -10.35 -19.79 32.43
CA VAL A 824 -9.89 -20.06 31.07
C VAL A 824 -8.37 -20.03 31.00
N SER A 825 -7.79 -21.03 30.36
CA SER A 825 -6.40 -21.02 29.92
C SER A 825 -6.33 -20.61 28.44
N LEU A 826 -5.80 -19.44 28.15
CA LEU A 826 -5.60 -18.93 26.79
C LEU A 826 -4.16 -19.19 26.34
N TRP A 827 -3.97 -19.80 25.17
CA TRP A 827 -2.67 -20.12 24.58
C TRP A 827 -2.26 -19.02 23.60
N LEU A 828 -1.46 -18.05 24.07
CA LEU A 828 -1.13 -16.85 23.30
C LEU A 828 -0.43 -17.15 21.97
N ASP A 829 0.42 -18.17 21.93
CA ASP A 829 1.15 -18.57 20.71
C ASP A 829 0.21 -19.12 19.62
N GLN A 830 -0.96 -19.64 20.02
CA GLN A 830 -1.98 -20.16 19.11
C GLN A 830 -3.00 -19.09 18.69
N VAL A 831 -2.97 -17.90 19.29
CA VAL A 831 -3.85 -16.79 18.88
C VAL A 831 -3.37 -16.27 17.52
N PRO A 832 -4.22 -16.36 16.47
CA PRO A 832 -3.89 -15.88 15.13
C PRO A 832 -3.86 -14.35 15.10
N VAL A 833 -2.89 -13.79 14.37
CA VAL A 833 -2.72 -12.34 14.22
C VAL A 833 -2.48 -11.99 12.75
N LEU A 834 -2.96 -10.83 12.33
CA LEU A 834 -2.75 -10.31 10.98
C LEU A 834 -1.29 -9.91 10.77
N ASP A 835 -0.78 -10.10 9.56
CA ASP A 835 0.59 -9.73 9.20
C ASP A 835 0.86 -8.25 9.49
N GLY A 836 2.00 -7.99 10.12
CA GLY A 836 2.42 -6.64 10.53
C GLY A 836 1.77 -6.10 11.81
N ALA A 837 0.71 -6.73 12.33
CA ALA A 837 0.09 -6.30 13.59
C ALA A 837 1.08 -6.40 14.77
N GLU A 838 1.81 -7.52 14.86
CA GLU A 838 2.83 -7.76 15.89
C GLU A 838 3.94 -6.70 15.85
N ALA A 839 4.48 -6.40 14.66
CA ALA A 839 5.52 -5.39 14.50
C ALA A 839 5.06 -3.99 14.94
N LEU A 840 3.82 -3.59 14.58
CA LEU A 840 3.28 -2.28 14.96
C LEU A 840 3.11 -2.15 16.48
N VAL A 841 2.57 -3.18 17.15
CA VAL A 841 2.37 -3.11 18.60
C VAL A 841 3.70 -3.13 19.36
N THR A 842 4.72 -3.83 18.85
CA THR A 842 6.09 -3.77 19.39
C THR A 842 6.70 -2.39 19.23
N GLU A 843 6.37 -1.67 18.15
CA GLU A 843 6.74 -0.25 17.96
C GLU A 843 5.90 0.72 18.81
N GLY A 844 4.94 0.23 19.60
CA GLY A 844 4.06 1.05 20.45
C GLY A 844 2.86 1.67 19.70
N ILE A 845 2.60 1.23 18.47
CA ILE A 845 1.48 1.71 17.66
C ILE A 845 0.23 0.90 18.02
N MET A 846 -0.68 1.54 18.76
CA MET A 846 -1.93 0.96 19.24
C MET A 846 -3.11 1.81 18.75
N SER A 847 -4.29 1.20 18.65
CA SER A 847 -5.54 1.94 18.40
C SER A 847 -5.95 2.78 19.61
N SER A 848 -6.79 3.80 19.38
CA SER A 848 -7.20 4.75 20.42
C SER A 848 -7.97 4.12 21.59
N LEU A 849 -8.67 3.00 21.35
CA LEU A 849 -9.45 2.31 22.38
C LEU A 849 -8.63 1.26 23.15
N GLN A 850 -7.54 0.75 22.57
CA GLN A 850 -6.71 -0.30 23.18
C GLN A 850 -6.24 0.06 24.60
N PRO A 851 -5.79 1.30 24.93
CA PRO A 851 -5.40 1.64 26.30
C PRO A 851 -6.53 1.54 27.33
N ALA A 852 -7.79 1.78 26.92
CA ALA A 852 -8.94 1.59 27.79
C ALA A 852 -9.24 0.10 27.96
N ASN A 853 -9.17 -0.69 26.87
CA ASN A 853 -9.34 -2.13 26.89
C ASN A 853 -8.26 -2.83 27.73
N PHE A 854 -7.03 -2.31 27.75
CA PHE A 854 -5.91 -2.84 28.53
C PHE A 854 -6.20 -2.92 30.04
N ARG A 855 -7.17 -2.15 30.55
CA ARG A 855 -7.64 -2.25 31.94
C ARG A 855 -8.21 -3.65 32.27
N SER A 856 -8.70 -4.36 31.26
CA SER A 856 -9.22 -5.73 31.40
C SER A 856 -8.14 -6.75 31.78
N ARG A 857 -6.84 -6.41 31.69
CA ARG A 857 -5.73 -7.24 32.22
C ARG A 857 -5.90 -7.61 33.70
N ARG A 858 -6.66 -6.81 34.46
CA ARG A 858 -7.03 -7.12 35.86
C ARG A 858 -7.78 -8.45 36.01
N GLY A 859 -8.41 -8.96 34.95
CA GLY A 859 -9.04 -10.28 34.95
C GLY A 859 -8.09 -11.46 34.71
N ILE A 860 -6.80 -11.20 34.46
CA ILE A 860 -5.77 -12.22 34.22
C ILE A 860 -5.13 -12.59 35.56
N ALA A 861 -5.14 -13.87 35.95
CA ALA A 861 -4.60 -14.36 37.20
C ALA A 861 -3.07 -14.24 37.28
N ASN A 862 -2.35 -14.57 36.21
CA ASN A 862 -0.89 -14.49 36.13
C ASN A 862 -0.39 -13.17 35.49
N GLU A 863 -1.12 -12.06 35.71
CA GLU A 863 -0.85 -10.77 35.05
C GLU A 863 0.56 -10.24 35.28
N GLU A 864 1.10 -10.35 36.50
CA GLU A 864 2.45 -9.87 36.83
C GLU A 864 3.53 -10.59 36.01
N ALA A 865 3.45 -11.92 35.91
CA ALA A 865 4.39 -12.72 35.12
C ALA A 865 4.29 -12.39 33.62
N VAL A 866 3.06 -12.21 33.11
CA VAL A 866 2.81 -11.83 31.71
C VAL A 866 3.36 -10.43 31.42
N ALA A 867 3.13 -9.47 32.32
CA ALA A 867 3.63 -8.11 32.19
C ALA A 867 5.16 -8.06 32.21
N ALA A 868 5.81 -8.84 33.09
CA ALA A 868 7.26 -8.95 33.14
C ALA A 868 7.85 -9.53 31.84
N ALA A 869 7.28 -10.62 31.32
CA ALA A 869 7.71 -11.23 30.07
C ALA A 869 7.47 -10.33 28.85
N PHE A 870 6.36 -9.57 28.83
CA PHE A 870 6.12 -8.55 27.81
C PHE A 870 7.14 -7.41 27.88
N ALA A 871 7.44 -6.89 29.08
CA ALA A 871 8.46 -5.86 29.27
C ALA A 871 9.86 -6.32 28.85
N ALA A 872 10.15 -7.62 28.97
CA ALA A 872 11.36 -8.26 28.46
C ALA A 872 11.34 -8.53 26.94
N GLY A 873 10.27 -8.15 26.23
CA GLY A 873 10.12 -8.34 24.78
C GLY A 873 9.76 -9.76 24.34
N SER A 874 9.43 -10.66 25.26
CA SER A 874 9.22 -12.09 24.97
C SER A 874 7.77 -12.44 24.60
N LEU A 875 6.81 -11.51 24.73
CA LEU A 875 5.38 -11.71 24.44
C LEU A 875 4.81 -10.63 23.51
N PRO A 876 5.29 -10.49 22.26
CA PRO A 876 4.91 -9.38 21.38
C PRO A 876 3.41 -9.36 21.00
N ARG A 877 2.70 -10.50 21.09
CA ARG A 877 1.26 -10.60 20.83
C ARG A 877 0.37 -10.17 22.00
N TYR A 878 0.91 -10.03 23.21
CA TYR A 878 0.10 -9.72 24.38
C TYR A 878 -0.78 -8.46 24.24
N PRO A 879 -0.28 -7.33 23.69
CA PRO A 879 -1.11 -6.14 23.49
C PRO A 879 -2.30 -6.34 22.55
N LEU A 880 -2.20 -7.28 21.60
CA LEU A 880 -3.24 -7.56 20.60
C LEU A 880 -4.48 -8.20 21.22
N LEU A 881 -4.38 -8.84 22.38
CA LEU A 881 -5.54 -9.35 23.12
C LEU A 881 -6.55 -8.25 23.48
N PHE A 882 -6.07 -7.00 23.58
CA PHE A 882 -6.85 -5.82 23.95
C PHE A 882 -7.16 -4.93 22.75
N ASP A 883 -6.68 -5.28 21.56
CA ASP A 883 -6.89 -4.49 20.36
C ASP A 883 -8.36 -4.62 19.90
N PRO A 884 -9.11 -3.50 19.74
CA PRO A 884 -10.44 -3.51 19.17
C PRO A 884 -10.42 -4.10 17.76
N GLN A 885 -11.35 -5.00 17.48
CA GLN A 885 -11.56 -5.55 16.15
C GLN A 885 -12.78 -4.93 15.50
N THR A 886 -12.70 -4.60 14.21
CA THR A 886 -13.87 -4.23 13.39
C THR A 886 -14.25 -5.45 12.56
N ASN A 887 -15.50 -5.91 12.62
CA ASN A 887 -15.96 -7.19 12.08
C ASN A 887 -14.98 -8.36 12.34
N GLY A 888 -14.57 -8.52 13.61
CA GLY A 888 -13.68 -9.60 14.02
C GLY A 888 -14.34 -10.98 13.93
N GLY A 889 -13.60 -12.00 14.36
CA GLY A 889 -14.08 -13.39 14.29
C GLY A 889 -15.05 -13.72 15.42
N LEU A 890 -15.70 -14.87 15.29
CA LEU A 890 -16.48 -15.49 16.34
C LEU A 890 -15.56 -16.26 17.29
N LEU A 891 -15.91 -16.25 18.57
CA LEU A 891 -15.30 -17.05 19.62
C LEU A 891 -16.34 -18.04 20.15
N PHE A 892 -16.17 -19.31 19.79
CA PHE A 892 -17.04 -20.40 20.22
C PHE A 892 -16.48 -21.12 21.44
N ALA A 893 -17.38 -21.65 22.27
CA ALA A 893 -17.07 -22.76 23.16
C ALA A 893 -17.71 -24.05 22.64
N VAL A 894 -16.93 -25.14 22.60
CA VAL A 894 -17.43 -26.46 22.20
C VAL A 894 -17.11 -27.50 23.28
N SER A 895 -18.15 -28.22 23.71
CA SER A 895 -18.02 -29.29 24.70
C SER A 895 -17.47 -30.57 24.07
N GLY A 896 -16.69 -31.33 24.84
CA GLY A 896 -16.04 -32.56 24.37
C GLY A 896 -14.52 -32.43 24.15
N GLY A 897 -13.92 -31.34 24.63
CA GLY A 897 -12.47 -31.15 24.66
C GLY A 897 -11.81 -31.16 23.28
N GLN A 898 -10.59 -31.68 23.22
CA GLN A 898 -9.73 -31.62 22.02
C GLN A 898 -10.34 -32.31 20.78
N GLN A 899 -11.10 -33.38 20.95
CA GLN A 899 -11.68 -34.12 19.83
C GLN A 899 -12.79 -33.31 19.15
N ALA A 900 -13.68 -32.71 19.94
CA ALA A 900 -14.73 -31.84 19.43
C ALA A 900 -14.16 -30.57 18.79
N ALA A 901 -13.12 -29.98 19.41
CA ALA A 901 -12.38 -28.87 18.83
C ALA A 901 -11.82 -29.22 17.44
N SER A 902 -11.17 -30.37 17.30
CA SER A 902 -10.57 -30.82 16.04
C SER A 902 -11.63 -31.09 14.97
N ALA A 903 -12.79 -31.66 15.36
CA ALA A 903 -13.90 -31.90 14.46
C ALA A 903 -14.51 -30.59 13.92
N LEU A 904 -14.71 -29.59 14.80
CA LEU A 904 -15.22 -28.29 14.41
C LEU A 904 -14.24 -27.54 13.49
N VAL A 905 -12.94 -27.52 13.82
CA VAL A 905 -11.90 -26.92 12.98
C VAL A 905 -11.86 -27.57 11.59
N ALA A 906 -11.95 -28.90 11.52
CA ALA A 906 -12.00 -29.62 10.24
C ALA A 906 -13.27 -29.30 9.43
N ALA A 907 -14.42 -29.15 10.09
CA ALA A 907 -15.68 -28.78 9.44
C ALA A 907 -15.63 -27.34 8.89
N LEU A 908 -15.07 -26.40 9.63
CA LEU A 908 -14.85 -25.01 9.21
C LEU A 908 -13.89 -24.94 8.02
N ALA A 909 -12.74 -25.63 8.09
CA ALA A 909 -11.78 -25.68 7.00
C ALA A 909 -12.39 -26.26 5.71
N LYS A 910 -13.25 -27.28 5.81
CA LYS A 910 -13.98 -27.84 4.65
C LYS A 910 -14.93 -26.84 4.00
N ALA A 911 -15.46 -25.89 4.76
CA ALA A 911 -16.30 -24.80 4.27
C ALA A 911 -15.50 -23.58 3.78
N GLY A 912 -14.17 -23.62 3.84
CA GLY A 912 -13.30 -22.49 3.50
C GLY A 912 -13.15 -21.46 4.61
N GLU A 913 -13.57 -21.77 5.84
CA GLU A 913 -13.45 -20.91 7.01
C GLU A 913 -12.15 -21.20 7.78
N ASP A 914 -11.42 -20.15 8.10
CA ASP A 914 -10.24 -20.25 8.96
C ASP A 914 -10.66 -20.39 10.42
N SER A 915 -9.94 -21.21 11.21
CA SER A 915 -10.23 -21.35 12.64
C SER A 915 -9.04 -21.86 13.45
N TRP A 916 -9.00 -21.48 14.71
CA TRP A 916 -7.90 -21.79 15.63
C TRP A 916 -8.44 -22.17 17.00
N HIS A 917 -7.97 -23.31 17.53
CA HIS A 917 -8.20 -23.68 18.92
C HIS A 917 -7.21 -22.90 19.80
N ILE A 918 -7.72 -21.95 20.58
CA ILE A 918 -6.87 -20.96 21.27
C ILE A 918 -6.84 -21.11 22.79
N GLY A 919 -7.61 -22.03 23.36
CA GLY A 919 -7.65 -22.22 24.80
C GLY A 919 -8.70 -23.19 25.27
N VAL A 920 -8.73 -23.41 26.58
CA VAL A 920 -9.62 -24.37 27.23
C VAL A 920 -10.20 -23.79 28.51
N VAL A 921 -11.45 -24.13 28.80
CA VAL A 921 -12.16 -23.78 30.03
C VAL A 921 -11.88 -24.82 31.11
N SER A 922 -11.65 -24.39 32.34
CA SER A 922 -11.49 -25.24 33.53
C SER A 922 -12.38 -24.76 34.66
N ALA A 923 -12.48 -25.55 35.73
CA ALA A 923 -13.05 -25.05 36.99
C ALA A 923 -12.15 -23.92 37.53
N ARG A 924 -12.77 -22.88 38.08
CA ARG A 924 -12.05 -21.77 38.71
C ARG A 924 -11.39 -22.26 40.00
N PRO A 925 -10.08 -22.05 40.19
CA PRO A 925 -9.43 -22.38 41.45
C PRO A 925 -10.02 -21.55 42.59
N SER A 926 -10.27 -22.18 43.75
CA SER A 926 -10.76 -21.50 44.95
C SER A 926 -9.77 -20.46 45.51
N SER A 927 -8.50 -20.54 45.11
CA SER A 927 -7.43 -19.60 45.50
C SER A 927 -7.45 -18.28 44.75
N TRP A 928 -8.26 -18.13 43.70
CA TRP A 928 -8.28 -16.92 42.88
C TRP A 928 -9.15 -15.83 43.51
N GLU A 929 -8.59 -14.63 43.61
CA GLU A 929 -9.34 -13.41 43.98
C GLU A 929 -10.55 -13.20 43.06
N ASP A 930 -11.60 -12.56 43.61
CA ASP A 930 -12.78 -12.17 42.85
C ASP A 930 -12.44 -11.30 41.64
N GLY A 931 -12.98 -11.69 40.48
CA GLY A 931 -12.76 -11.00 39.22
C GLY A 931 -11.60 -11.53 38.36
N ARG A 932 -10.78 -12.49 38.85
CA ARG A 932 -9.78 -13.19 38.04
C ARG A 932 -10.41 -14.40 37.34
N PHE A 933 -10.26 -14.49 36.02
CA PHE A 933 -10.83 -15.57 35.21
C PHE A 933 -9.88 -16.17 34.17
N LEU A 934 -8.83 -15.44 33.77
CA LEU A 934 -7.97 -15.86 32.66
C LEU A 934 -6.56 -16.22 33.15
N THR A 935 -5.96 -17.26 32.59
CA THR A 935 -4.52 -17.52 32.66
C THR A 935 -3.95 -17.50 31.25
N ILE A 936 -2.93 -16.69 31.02
CA ILE A 936 -2.21 -16.66 29.74
C ILE A 936 -1.10 -17.70 29.80
N LYS A 937 -1.06 -18.60 28.81
CA LYS A 937 0.02 -19.56 28.61
C LYS A 937 0.73 -19.25 27.30
N ALA A 938 2.05 -19.24 27.34
CA ALA A 938 2.94 -19.07 26.20
C ALA A 938 4.22 -19.85 26.47
N SER A 939 4.89 -20.29 25.42
CA SER A 939 6.19 -20.99 25.51
C SER A 939 7.22 -20.18 26.31
N ALA A 940 7.23 -18.85 26.14
CA ALA A 940 8.10 -17.93 26.87
C ALA A 940 7.78 -17.74 28.37
N LEU A 941 6.64 -18.23 28.86
CA LEU A 941 6.29 -18.21 30.29
C LEU A 941 6.60 -19.54 31.00
N SER A 942 6.90 -20.58 30.23
CA SER A 942 7.29 -21.91 30.73
C SER A 942 8.80 -22.15 30.77
N ALA A 943 9.58 -21.25 30.16
CA ALA A 943 11.04 -21.19 30.23
C ALA A 943 11.47 -20.23 31.35
#